data_AF-A0A7W0XFV2-F1
#
_entry.id   AF-A0A7W0XFV2-F1
#
_cell.length_a   1.000
_cell.length_b   1.000
_cell.length_c   1.000
_cell.angle_alpha   90.00
_cell.angle_beta   90.00
_cell.angle_gamma   90.00
#
_symmetry.space_group_name_H-M   'P 1'
#
loop_
_entity.id
_entity.type
_entity.pdbx_description
1 polymer ?
#
loop_
_entity_poly.entity_id
_entity_poly.type
_entity_poly.pdbx_seq_one_letter_code
_entity_poly.pdbx_strand_id
1 'polypeptide(L)'
;MIGQRLSNRYDIRTELGRGGMGVVYRAHDPLLNREVAIKLIPPTLLSPETEQRFQREAQLVAQMDHPAVVPIFDFGKHEGSLFFVMPVIQGTNLRWFQHEGVLTLGEVIDIGIQVAEALEYSHSHGVIHRDIKPENIMAMREDGARLRVRIMDFGLARGASESRITKTGTIAGTLSYMSPEQVAAGVVDHRSDIYSLGTVLYECLTGEPPFSGELQSILYRIVHEIPQPPRALGADINQDLEAAVIACIAKDPAKRPQRASEVADSLRRCQTRLHQSDLGKSVILTKTLMLPRVALSPFIGREKEQAELQKRLNAAIGGECQFVVVSGEPGVGKTRLLDEIENLAKARKLLVLHGRSIEQDGAFPYQGFCEAIQEYFRQKGTSSSPDNMIELADVAPDLVSLFPMLTEISEIRVAATGDSKLAQIGGQQGPENRTQIFELLARTLTRLAAGKPLILFLEDLHAAEISIEALQYIVRRLGPTPTLIVGTYRSSEVDRSHQLLRMLDSFRGDRRFSAIALGAFSPAEHRLFLETLIGGPKLADSLVEKLFEGTEGNPFFTKELVRSLLDSGGISKDQTGAWSLGAATDLSTGDLPATIQQAVEKRIERLPAELREILSIASIIGKAFDFRDLEALTGGKDVEDAIDRLVEEGLLEEERESRGDRLIFSSGVVRDVLYGAISRRKRRSLHRKYAEEVEKRHSGRLERVYPQLVHHFSQGDVPDKTVEYGLRMAKTALDAFSSEEAARAARTVLEFLDEEWEGDPALEGEAQILLAQAHRMAGDLDAALIAAEAAGRILERESHYSRAVTALLLAAETAWQARKVEETTRLVQHVMGAARTAGDKDSLRHVLSLAATLANLRGEYEKANDYLEEGASLAPATKETERQQEIPKGGKLVVALATPLGDINPVNMELVEEQEILANVFETLLITDLEGNLIPALCEKWEVSDEGTSVFFTLRENVRFQNDQILTAQAVKHAFERSIRVARELPPGLAAIRGAAEFTKSNDKELAGILVVSDYKLEIQLLDPLSIYPSLLTDYKTGITLNVDGEKTDSIPIGTGPFRIASYSADRIVLERNKAYWKGPAAFLDEVEFRARLSASDIASGLRSGSIDLARDLSPQDLEEFLRDPRFRGGFVESPRKNTYFLIFNSTSGSVAQNPDFRLALSGVVRTHDLVWQALGRFAQPAVCLIPPGMLGFD
;
A
#
# COMPACT_ATOMS: atom_id res chain seq x y z
N MET A 1 -10.56 64.07 16.48
CA MET A 1 -10.22 64.67 15.17
C MET A 1 -11.45 65.05 14.34
N ILE A 2 -12.54 64.27 14.28
CA ILE A 2 -13.74 64.66 13.50
C ILE A 2 -14.30 66.01 14.00
N GLY A 3 -14.55 66.96 13.09
CA GLY A 3 -15.02 68.31 13.41
C GLY A 3 -13.92 69.28 13.88
N GLN A 4 -12.66 68.85 13.95
CA GLN A 4 -11.50 69.68 14.30
C GLN A 4 -10.70 70.05 13.04
N ARG A 5 -9.88 71.11 13.14
CA ARG A 5 -9.00 71.57 12.07
C ARG A 5 -7.57 71.09 12.30
N LEU A 6 -7.06 70.22 11.43
CA LEU A 6 -5.70 69.67 11.50
C LEU A 6 -4.68 70.70 10.96
N SER A 7 -3.59 70.91 11.71
CA SER A 7 -2.51 71.84 11.36
C SER A 7 -2.99 73.26 10.97
N ASN A 8 -4.09 73.73 11.59
CA ASN A 8 -4.74 75.00 11.29
C ASN A 8 -5.18 75.21 9.83
N ARG A 9 -5.26 74.14 9.02
CA ARG A 9 -5.65 74.22 7.60
C ARG A 9 -6.79 73.27 7.26
N TYR A 10 -6.66 71.98 7.55
CA TYR A 10 -7.57 70.97 7.01
C TYR A 10 -8.76 70.70 7.92
N ASP A 11 -9.98 70.89 7.42
CA ASP A 11 -11.22 70.65 8.17
C ASP A 11 -11.60 69.17 8.08
N ILE A 12 -11.40 68.40 9.17
CA ILE A 12 -11.66 66.96 9.21
C ILE A 12 -13.17 66.68 9.25
N ARG A 13 -13.68 65.95 8.24
CA ARG A 13 -15.11 65.69 8.07
C ARG A 13 -15.53 64.31 8.57
N THR A 14 -14.91 63.25 8.06
CA THR A 14 -15.29 61.86 8.37
C THR A 14 -14.08 60.95 8.41
N GLU A 15 -14.16 59.83 9.13
CA GLU A 15 -13.17 58.75 9.06
C GLU A 15 -13.45 57.91 7.80
N LEU A 16 -12.43 57.67 6.98
CA LEU A 16 -12.49 56.82 5.77
C LEU A 16 -12.04 55.37 6.08
N GLY A 17 -11.18 55.19 7.07
CA GLY A 17 -10.72 53.87 7.49
C GLY A 17 -9.66 53.93 8.59
N ARG A 18 -9.52 52.85 9.35
CA ARG A 18 -8.57 52.71 10.45
C ARG A 18 -7.88 51.36 10.37
N GLY A 19 -6.56 51.35 10.51
CA GLY A 19 -5.75 50.13 10.49
C GLY A 19 -4.53 50.23 11.41
N GLY A 20 -3.70 49.17 11.42
CA GLY A 20 -2.53 49.07 12.31
C GLY A 20 -1.45 50.14 12.11
N MET A 21 -1.51 50.93 11.04
CA MET A 21 -0.56 52.00 10.71
C MET A 21 -1.13 53.41 10.88
N GLY A 22 -2.37 53.56 11.35
CA GLY A 22 -2.99 54.87 11.57
C GLY A 22 -4.44 54.96 11.09
N VAL A 23 -4.95 56.19 11.06
CA VAL A 23 -6.34 56.50 10.66
C VAL A 23 -6.32 57.40 9.43
N VAL A 24 -7.18 57.10 8.46
CA VAL A 24 -7.40 57.91 7.27
C VAL A 24 -8.70 58.70 7.43
N TYR A 25 -8.62 60.01 7.29
CA TYR A 25 -9.74 60.92 7.37
C TYR A 25 -10.03 61.57 6.02
N ARG A 26 -11.30 61.82 5.73
CA ARG A 26 -11.73 62.76 4.70
C ARG A 26 -11.71 64.17 5.28
N ALA A 27 -11.11 65.12 4.58
CA ALA A 27 -11.01 66.50 5.01
C ALA A 27 -11.25 67.47 3.84
N HIS A 28 -11.61 68.71 4.16
CA HIS A 28 -11.66 69.81 3.20
C HIS A 28 -10.45 70.72 3.41
N ASP A 29 -9.75 71.05 2.32
CA ASP A 29 -8.70 72.07 2.29
C ASP A 29 -9.34 73.40 1.88
N PRO A 30 -9.61 74.33 2.82
CA PRO A 30 -10.27 75.59 2.52
C PRO A 30 -9.38 76.55 1.73
N LEU A 31 -8.04 76.37 1.77
CA LEU A 31 -7.11 77.22 1.03
C LEU A 31 -7.17 76.94 -0.48
N LEU A 32 -7.20 75.66 -0.86
CA LEU A 32 -7.27 75.20 -2.26
C LEU A 32 -8.69 74.82 -2.70
N ASN A 33 -9.67 74.98 -1.79
CA ASN A 33 -11.08 74.61 -1.95
C ASN A 33 -11.30 73.22 -2.58
N ARG A 34 -10.70 72.18 -1.97
CA ARG A 34 -10.79 70.80 -2.47
C ARG A 34 -10.95 69.79 -1.34
N GLU A 35 -11.53 68.63 -1.68
CA GLU A 35 -11.59 67.48 -0.78
C GLU A 35 -10.28 66.69 -0.86
N VAL A 36 -9.77 66.29 0.31
CA VAL A 36 -8.52 65.53 0.46
C VAL A 36 -8.70 64.38 1.44
N ALA A 37 -7.90 63.33 1.27
CA ALA A 37 -7.73 62.29 2.27
C ALA A 37 -6.45 62.55 3.06
N ILE A 38 -6.53 62.45 4.39
CA ILE A 38 -5.41 62.67 5.29
C ILE A 38 -5.16 61.41 6.10
N LYS A 39 -3.99 60.81 5.92
CA LYS A 39 -3.55 59.68 6.72
C LYS A 39 -2.71 60.20 7.89
N LEU A 40 -3.12 59.86 9.10
CA LEU A 40 -2.47 60.28 10.34
C LEU A 40 -1.80 59.07 11.01
N ILE A 41 -0.49 59.17 11.20
CA ILE A 41 0.36 58.15 11.80
C ILE A 41 0.64 58.54 13.26
N PRO A 42 0.18 57.74 14.24
CA PRO A 42 0.30 58.08 15.65
C PRO A 42 1.76 58.05 16.14
N PRO A 43 2.11 58.82 17.19
CA PRO A 43 3.48 58.94 17.69
C PRO A 43 4.07 57.59 18.16
N THR A 44 3.21 56.66 18.60
CA THR A 44 3.59 55.31 19.06
C THR A 44 4.24 54.43 17.99
N LEU A 45 4.07 54.80 16.71
CA LEU A 45 4.65 54.10 15.56
C LEU A 45 5.89 54.81 14.98
N LEU A 46 6.33 55.92 15.59
CA LEU A 46 7.40 56.77 15.06
C LEU A 46 8.68 56.66 15.88
N SER A 47 9.82 56.51 15.19
CA SER A 47 11.17 56.70 15.71
C SER A 47 11.85 57.86 14.96
N PRO A 48 12.94 58.48 15.48
CA PRO A 48 13.65 59.56 14.77
C PRO A 48 14.11 59.17 13.36
N GLU A 49 14.56 57.93 13.18
CA GLU A 49 14.96 57.37 11.88
C GLU A 49 13.75 57.18 10.94
N THR A 50 12.62 56.71 11.48
CA THR A 50 11.38 56.54 10.71
C THR A 50 10.81 57.88 10.27
N GLU A 51 10.90 58.91 11.11
CA GLU A 51 10.45 60.27 10.78
C GLU A 51 11.30 60.92 9.68
N GLN A 52 12.63 60.81 9.74
CA GLN A 52 13.51 61.30 8.68
C GLN A 52 13.28 60.58 7.35
N ARG A 53 13.12 59.25 7.40
CA ARG A 53 12.83 58.44 6.23
C ARG A 53 11.47 58.76 5.63
N PHE A 54 10.44 58.91 6.46
CA PHE A 54 9.10 59.34 6.04
C PHE A 54 9.17 60.67 5.29
N GLN A 55 9.86 61.68 5.82
CA GLN A 55 9.99 62.98 5.16
C GLN A 55 10.69 62.87 3.81
N ARG A 56 11.77 62.08 3.73
CA ARG A 56 12.52 61.87 2.48
C ARG A 56 11.68 61.15 1.43
N GLU A 57 11.02 60.06 1.78
CA GLU A 57 10.17 59.29 0.85
C GLU A 57 8.93 60.11 0.45
N ALA A 58 8.32 60.87 1.36
CA ALA A 58 7.14 61.69 1.07
C ALA A 58 7.48 62.82 0.09
N GLN A 59 8.66 63.42 0.21
CA GLN A 59 9.16 64.41 -0.75
C GLN A 59 9.37 63.80 -2.14
N LEU A 60 9.93 62.59 -2.22
CA LEU A 60 10.13 61.91 -3.50
C LEU A 60 8.77 61.57 -4.16
N VAL A 61 7.81 61.03 -3.40
CA VAL A 61 6.48 60.71 -3.90
C VAL A 61 5.68 61.98 -4.28
N ALA A 62 5.85 63.09 -3.56
CA ALA A 62 5.23 64.37 -3.91
C ALA A 62 5.72 64.95 -5.26
N GLN A 63 6.90 64.54 -5.72
CA GLN A 63 7.46 64.93 -7.02
C GLN A 63 7.10 63.95 -8.14
N MET A 64 6.40 62.85 -7.84
CA MET A 64 6.01 61.85 -8.84
C MET A 64 4.79 62.30 -9.64
N ASP A 65 4.88 62.19 -10.96
CA ASP A 65 3.77 62.42 -11.88
C ASP A 65 3.54 61.15 -12.72
N HIS A 66 2.78 60.21 -12.17
CA HIS A 66 2.41 58.98 -12.85
C HIS A 66 0.93 58.66 -12.62
N PRO A 67 0.15 58.31 -13.67
CA PRO A 67 -1.30 58.15 -13.56
C PRO A 67 -1.76 57.04 -12.60
N ALA A 68 -0.90 56.04 -12.37
CA ALA A 68 -1.15 54.92 -11.46
C ALA A 68 -0.45 55.05 -10.09
N VAL A 69 0.16 56.21 -9.77
CA VAL A 69 0.71 56.51 -8.44
C VAL A 69 -0.14 57.61 -7.81
N VAL A 70 -0.59 57.43 -6.58
CA VAL A 70 -1.32 58.49 -5.86
C VAL A 70 -0.31 59.54 -5.36
N PRO A 71 -0.41 60.82 -5.81
CA PRO A 71 0.52 61.85 -5.40
C PRO A 71 0.26 62.31 -3.96
N ILE A 72 1.33 62.75 -3.28
CA ILE A 72 1.23 63.42 -1.98
C ILE A 72 1.15 64.93 -2.22
N PHE A 73 0.07 65.54 -1.73
CA PHE A 73 -0.16 66.98 -1.85
C PHE A 73 0.51 67.80 -0.76
N ASP A 74 0.61 67.26 0.44
CA ASP A 74 1.18 67.94 1.61
C ASP A 74 1.56 66.87 2.65
N PHE A 75 2.52 67.16 3.51
CA PHE A 75 2.85 66.33 4.66
C PHE A 75 3.41 67.19 5.79
N GLY A 76 3.21 66.74 7.02
CA GLY A 76 3.64 67.52 8.18
C GLY A 76 3.52 66.78 9.49
N LYS A 77 3.68 67.52 10.58
CA LYS A 77 3.59 67.02 11.95
C LYS A 77 2.57 67.83 12.74
N HIS A 78 1.69 67.15 13.45
CA HIS A 78 0.66 67.77 14.29
C HIS A 78 0.52 66.97 15.59
N GLU A 79 0.72 67.62 16.73
CA GLU A 79 0.64 67.00 18.07
C GLU A 79 1.46 65.70 18.19
N GLY A 80 2.67 65.70 17.63
CA GLY A 80 3.57 64.55 17.64
C GLY A 80 3.26 63.46 16.60
N SER A 81 2.10 63.51 15.94
CA SER A 81 1.72 62.60 14.86
C SER A 81 2.21 63.12 13.51
N LEU A 82 2.68 62.24 12.63
CA LEU A 82 2.92 62.60 11.23
C LEU A 82 1.63 62.47 10.44
N PHE A 83 1.44 63.34 9.45
CA PHE A 83 0.34 63.19 8.50
C PHE A 83 0.83 63.45 7.09
N PHE A 84 0.15 62.85 6.12
CA PHE A 84 0.25 63.25 4.72
C PHE A 84 -1.14 63.35 4.11
N VAL A 85 -1.24 64.21 3.11
CA VAL A 85 -2.46 64.61 2.43
C VAL A 85 -2.38 64.12 1.00
N MET A 86 -3.42 63.44 0.55
CA MET A 86 -3.53 62.86 -0.78
C MET A 86 -4.92 63.15 -1.36
N PRO A 87 -5.13 63.02 -2.68
CA PRO A 87 -6.47 63.15 -3.26
C PRO A 87 -7.40 62.05 -2.71
N VAL A 88 -8.69 62.38 -2.54
CA VAL A 88 -9.71 61.36 -2.31
C VAL A 88 -9.93 60.59 -3.62
N ILE A 89 -9.57 59.31 -3.63
CA ILE A 89 -9.76 58.44 -4.80
C ILE A 89 -11.17 57.87 -4.80
N GLN A 90 -11.91 58.06 -5.90
CA GLN A 90 -13.27 57.52 -6.07
C GLN A 90 -13.21 56.12 -6.67
N GLY A 91 -12.98 55.10 -5.85
CA GLY A 91 -12.91 53.69 -6.26
C GLY A 91 -12.95 52.73 -5.09
N THR A 92 -12.89 51.42 -5.36
CA THR A 92 -12.71 50.37 -4.35
C THR A 92 -11.31 49.79 -4.46
N ASN A 93 -10.78 49.25 -3.36
CA ASN A 93 -9.50 48.55 -3.41
C ASN A 93 -9.65 47.19 -4.13
N LEU A 94 -8.54 46.64 -4.63
CA LEU A 94 -8.53 45.38 -5.38
C LEU A 94 -9.09 44.21 -4.55
N ARG A 95 -8.93 44.26 -3.21
CA ARG A 95 -9.53 43.28 -2.29
C ARG A 95 -11.05 43.16 -2.47
N TRP A 96 -11.75 44.28 -2.64
CA TRP A 96 -13.20 44.26 -2.91
C TRP A 96 -13.51 43.54 -4.22
N PHE A 97 -12.73 43.74 -5.27
CA PHE A 97 -12.93 43.05 -6.55
C PHE A 97 -12.64 41.54 -6.47
N GLN A 98 -11.77 41.10 -5.56
CA GLN A 98 -11.50 39.69 -5.31
C GLN A 98 -12.65 38.99 -4.56
N HIS A 99 -13.37 39.69 -3.67
CA HIS A 99 -14.44 39.09 -2.85
C HIS A 99 -15.87 39.35 -3.36
N GLU A 100 -16.15 40.58 -3.80
CA GLU A 100 -17.50 41.07 -4.12
C GLU A 100 -17.65 41.46 -5.60
N GLY A 101 -16.54 41.63 -6.33
CA GLY A 101 -16.52 41.97 -7.75
C GLY A 101 -16.29 40.77 -8.68
N VAL A 102 -16.32 41.03 -9.99
CA VAL A 102 -15.92 40.07 -11.04
C VAL A 102 -14.72 40.65 -11.77
N LEU A 103 -13.63 39.88 -11.85
CA LEU A 103 -12.45 40.19 -12.64
C LEU A 103 -12.32 39.20 -13.79
N THR A 104 -12.11 39.72 -14.98
CA THR A 104 -11.77 38.95 -16.18
C THR A 104 -10.26 38.78 -16.32
N LEU A 105 -9.83 37.77 -17.08
CA LEU A 105 -8.40 37.47 -17.26
C LEU A 105 -7.66 38.65 -17.88
N GLY A 106 -8.31 39.34 -18.84
CA GLY A 106 -7.80 40.57 -19.41
C GLY A 106 -7.60 41.67 -18.36
N GLU A 107 -8.51 41.81 -17.39
CA GLU A 107 -8.40 42.80 -16.32
C GLU A 107 -7.29 42.46 -15.33
N VAL A 108 -7.10 41.20 -14.95
CA VAL A 108 -5.99 40.79 -14.07
C VAL A 108 -4.63 41.09 -14.73
N ILE A 109 -4.51 40.79 -16.01
CA ILE A 109 -3.30 41.12 -16.79
C ILE A 109 -3.11 42.64 -16.89
N ASP A 110 -4.16 43.40 -17.19
CA ASP A 110 -4.12 44.87 -17.26
C ASP A 110 -3.76 45.54 -15.92
N ILE A 111 -4.23 44.98 -14.79
CA ILE A 111 -3.84 45.40 -13.44
C ILE A 111 -2.34 45.16 -13.27
N GLY A 112 -1.87 43.94 -13.56
CA GLY A 112 -0.45 43.59 -13.43
C GLY A 112 0.47 44.49 -14.22
N ILE A 113 0.09 44.82 -15.46
CA ILE A 113 0.85 45.74 -16.32
C ILE A 113 0.92 47.14 -15.70
N GLN A 114 -0.22 47.72 -15.32
CA GLN A 114 -0.26 49.08 -14.77
C GLN A 114 0.48 49.19 -13.43
N VAL A 115 0.40 48.17 -12.58
CA VAL A 115 1.14 48.13 -11.30
C VAL A 115 2.64 47.98 -11.54
N ALA A 116 3.05 47.11 -12.46
CA ALA A 116 4.46 46.95 -12.83
C ALA A 116 5.06 48.25 -13.41
N GLU A 117 4.32 48.98 -14.24
CA GLU A 117 4.76 50.28 -14.79
C GLU A 117 4.91 51.35 -13.71
N ALA A 118 3.96 51.43 -12.77
CA ALA A 118 4.04 52.35 -11.65
C ALA A 118 5.20 52.01 -10.70
N LEU A 119 5.47 50.72 -10.48
CA LEU A 119 6.63 50.27 -9.71
C LEU A 119 7.94 50.64 -10.41
N GLU A 120 8.08 50.38 -11.71
CA GLU A 120 9.27 50.77 -12.49
C GLU A 120 9.52 52.28 -12.42
N TYR A 121 8.46 53.08 -12.59
CA TYR A 121 8.55 54.53 -12.46
C TYR A 121 9.08 54.93 -11.07
N SER A 122 8.54 54.33 -10.02
CA SER A 122 8.93 54.62 -8.63
C SER A 122 10.37 54.19 -8.34
N HIS A 123 10.76 53.00 -8.81
CA HIS A 123 12.11 52.45 -8.66
C HIS A 123 13.16 53.31 -9.35
N SER A 124 12.85 53.85 -10.54
CA SER A 124 13.74 54.78 -11.27
C SER A 124 13.96 56.12 -10.56
N HIS A 125 13.06 56.51 -9.67
CA HIS A 125 13.16 57.69 -8.81
C HIS A 125 13.68 57.36 -7.40
N GLY A 126 14.17 56.14 -7.19
CA GLY A 126 14.80 55.71 -5.93
C GLY A 126 13.83 55.39 -4.80
N VAL A 127 12.55 55.14 -5.10
CA VAL A 127 11.52 54.79 -4.10
C VAL A 127 11.12 53.32 -4.26
N ILE A 128 11.13 52.56 -3.17
CA ILE A 128 10.67 51.16 -3.09
C ILE A 128 9.39 51.13 -2.24
N HIS A 129 8.35 50.43 -2.68
CA HIS A 129 7.03 50.48 -2.04
C HIS A 129 6.94 49.64 -0.75
N ARG A 130 7.43 48.39 -0.76
CA ARG A 130 7.54 47.45 0.40
C ARG A 130 6.23 46.96 1.03
N ASP A 131 5.09 47.27 0.44
CA ASP A 131 3.76 46.86 0.94
C ASP A 131 2.73 46.76 -0.19
N ILE A 132 3.13 46.20 -1.34
CA ILE A 132 2.20 45.91 -2.42
C ILE A 132 1.29 44.76 -1.98
N LYS A 133 -0.02 45.03 -1.96
CA LYS A 133 -1.09 44.11 -1.57
C LYS A 133 -2.43 44.63 -2.11
N PRO A 134 -3.49 43.81 -2.17
CA PRO A 134 -4.76 44.21 -2.75
C PRO A 134 -5.41 45.44 -2.09
N GLU A 135 -5.20 45.67 -0.79
CA GLU A 135 -5.75 46.83 -0.08
C GLU A 135 -5.11 48.16 -0.49
N ASN A 136 -3.87 48.14 -1.01
CA ASN A 136 -3.12 49.34 -1.40
C ASN A 136 -3.20 49.61 -2.92
N ILE A 137 -3.98 48.82 -3.66
CA ILE A 137 -4.23 49.00 -5.09
C ILE A 137 -5.69 49.41 -5.25
N MET A 138 -5.93 50.68 -5.58
CA MET A 138 -7.27 51.19 -5.89
C MET A 138 -7.60 50.87 -7.34
N ALA A 139 -8.79 50.35 -7.61
CA ALA A 139 -9.28 50.03 -8.94
C ALA A 139 -10.56 50.81 -9.25
N MET A 140 -10.64 51.36 -10.47
CA MET A 140 -11.74 52.20 -10.95
C MET A 140 -12.14 51.77 -12.36
N ARG A 141 -13.44 51.61 -12.61
CA ARG A 141 -13.98 51.36 -13.96
C ARG A 141 -14.34 52.71 -14.59
N GLU A 142 -13.67 53.11 -15.67
CA GLU A 142 -14.05 54.30 -16.45
C GLU A 142 -15.12 53.95 -17.50
N ASP A 143 -15.90 54.94 -17.94
CA ASP A 143 -16.97 54.84 -18.95
C ASP A 143 -16.38 54.33 -20.30
N GLY A 144 -16.40 53.00 -20.48
CA GLY A 144 -15.74 52.31 -21.59
C GLY A 144 -15.12 50.95 -21.26
N ALA A 145 -15.42 50.35 -20.10
CA ALA A 145 -15.07 48.98 -19.69
C ALA A 145 -13.60 48.70 -19.30
N ARG A 146 -12.69 49.68 -19.34
CA ARG A 146 -11.29 49.47 -18.92
C ARG A 146 -11.07 49.81 -17.44
N LEU A 147 -10.39 48.93 -16.72
CA LEU A 147 -10.03 49.11 -15.31
C LEU A 147 -8.74 49.94 -15.19
N ARG A 148 -8.81 51.06 -14.47
CA ARG A 148 -7.65 51.89 -14.10
C ARG A 148 -7.25 51.61 -12.67
N VAL A 149 -5.94 51.48 -12.43
CA VAL A 149 -5.42 51.28 -11.07
C VAL A 149 -4.62 52.49 -10.58
N ARG A 150 -4.64 52.70 -9.26
CA ARG A 150 -3.77 53.64 -8.56
C ARG A 150 -3.20 53.02 -7.30
N ILE A 151 -1.89 53.07 -7.15
CA ILE A 151 -1.15 52.56 -6.00
C ILE A 151 -1.05 53.65 -4.94
N MET A 152 -1.38 53.29 -3.70
CA MET A 152 -1.33 54.17 -2.53
C MET A 152 -0.44 53.57 -1.43
N ASP A 153 -0.10 54.37 -0.41
CA ASP A 153 0.65 53.92 0.76
C ASP A 153 2.08 53.40 0.50
N PHE A 154 2.79 54.04 -0.45
CA PHE A 154 4.23 53.82 -0.67
C PHE A 154 5.00 53.91 0.64
N GLY A 155 5.69 52.85 1.08
CA GLY A 155 6.90 52.79 1.93
C GLY A 155 6.94 53.48 3.31
N LEU A 156 6.08 54.46 3.56
CA LEU A 156 6.29 55.57 4.47
C LEU A 156 6.22 55.19 5.95
N ALA A 157 5.64 54.03 6.28
CA ALA A 157 5.29 53.66 7.66
C ALA A 157 6.05 52.45 8.24
N ARG A 158 7.01 51.85 7.52
CA ARG A 158 7.66 50.58 7.93
C ARG A 158 9.10 50.67 8.43
N GLY A 159 9.51 51.82 8.97
CA GLY A 159 10.87 52.01 9.50
C GLY A 159 11.24 51.21 10.77
N ALA A 160 10.27 50.64 11.50
CA ALA A 160 10.52 49.95 12.79
C ALA A 160 9.92 48.53 12.89
N SER A 161 9.39 47.97 11.80
CA SER A 161 8.64 46.70 11.84
C SER A 161 9.52 45.45 11.66
N GLU A 162 10.78 45.57 11.24
CA GLU A 162 11.71 44.43 11.13
C GLU A 162 12.10 43.85 12.50
N SER A 163 11.99 44.64 13.58
CA SER A 163 12.33 44.20 14.95
C SER A 163 11.13 43.81 15.83
N ARG A 164 9.89 43.95 15.35
CA ARG A 164 8.64 43.75 16.14
C ARG A 164 7.74 42.61 15.68
N ILE A 165 8.22 41.72 14.80
CA ILE A 165 7.49 40.52 14.34
C ILE A 165 7.11 39.59 15.52
N THR A 166 7.66 39.80 16.73
CA THR A 166 7.61 38.84 17.83
C THR A 166 6.60 39.09 18.97
N LYS A 167 5.74 40.14 19.00
CA LYS A 167 4.96 40.42 20.24
C LYS A 167 3.46 40.75 20.18
N THR A 168 2.82 40.90 19.03
CA THR A 168 1.36 41.17 19.01
C THR A 168 0.72 40.50 17.80
N GLY A 169 0.06 39.36 18.03
CA GLY A 169 -0.55 38.46 17.03
C GLY A 169 -1.75 39.03 16.26
N THR A 170 -1.74 40.33 15.92
CA THR A 170 -2.87 41.03 15.28
C THR A 170 -2.58 41.40 13.81
N ILE A 171 -1.51 40.88 13.20
CA ILE A 171 -1.07 41.22 11.83
C ILE A 171 -1.00 39.97 10.94
N ALA A 172 -2.04 39.13 10.95
CA ALA A 172 -2.04 37.89 10.17
C ALA A 172 -2.17 38.13 8.64
N GLY A 173 -2.98 39.12 8.21
CA GLY A 173 -3.35 39.27 6.78
C GLY A 173 -2.34 39.96 5.86
N THR A 174 -1.35 40.69 6.39
CA THR A 174 -0.36 41.39 5.53
C THR A 174 0.89 40.55 5.24
N LEU A 175 1.08 39.45 5.95
CA LEU A 175 2.29 38.62 5.83
C LEU A 175 2.36 37.87 4.50
N SER A 176 1.21 37.46 3.94
CA SER A 176 1.12 36.67 2.71
C SER A 176 1.79 37.31 1.49
N TYR A 177 1.97 38.64 1.50
CA TYR A 177 2.57 39.41 0.40
C TYR A 177 4.02 39.81 0.65
N MET A 178 4.59 39.51 1.83
CA MET A 178 5.98 39.82 2.13
C MET A 178 6.94 38.92 1.37
N SER A 179 8.01 39.52 0.87
CA SER A 179 9.10 38.78 0.23
C SER A 179 9.97 38.02 1.25
N PRO A 180 10.65 36.93 0.85
CA PRO A 180 11.55 36.17 1.71
C PRO A 180 12.62 37.05 2.40
N GLU A 181 13.18 38.02 1.68
CA GLU A 181 14.17 38.95 2.22
C GLU A 181 13.60 39.92 3.25
N GLN A 182 12.32 40.29 3.15
CA GLN A 182 11.63 41.08 4.18
C GLN A 182 11.36 40.25 5.45
N VAL A 183 11.08 38.96 5.30
CA VAL A 183 10.87 38.04 6.44
C VAL A 183 12.19 37.73 7.14
N ALA A 184 13.26 37.51 6.37
CA ALA A 184 14.58 37.16 6.90
C ALA A 184 15.41 38.36 7.38
N ALA A 185 14.86 39.59 7.35
CA ALA A 185 15.57 40.84 7.63
C ALA A 185 16.86 41.01 6.79
N GLY A 186 16.82 40.57 5.53
CA GLY A 186 17.89 40.75 4.55
C GLY A 186 17.89 42.13 3.89
N VAL A 187 18.75 42.34 2.90
CA VAL A 187 18.78 43.59 2.13
C VAL A 187 17.55 43.65 1.21
N VAL A 188 16.62 44.56 1.52
CA VAL A 188 15.38 44.80 0.74
C VAL A 188 15.65 45.81 -0.37
N ASP A 189 15.55 45.38 -1.62
CA ASP A 189 15.63 46.24 -2.82
C ASP A 189 14.31 46.23 -3.62
N HIS A 190 14.32 46.81 -4.83
CA HIS A 190 13.14 46.94 -5.67
C HIS A 190 12.52 45.60 -6.10
N ARG A 191 13.28 44.50 -6.07
CA ARG A 191 12.81 43.14 -6.42
C ARG A 191 11.87 42.55 -5.37
N SER A 192 11.81 43.13 -4.18
CA SER A 192 10.80 42.78 -3.18
C SER A 192 9.39 43.20 -3.63
N ASP A 193 9.24 44.34 -4.30
CA ASP A 193 7.95 44.78 -4.85
C ASP A 193 7.48 43.89 -6.00
N ILE A 194 8.42 43.35 -6.80
CA ILE A 194 8.14 42.38 -7.87
C ILE A 194 7.58 41.08 -7.28
N TYR A 195 8.15 40.59 -6.17
CA TYR A 195 7.61 39.43 -5.46
C TYR A 195 6.18 39.69 -4.98
N SER A 196 5.95 40.81 -4.29
CA SER A 196 4.63 41.18 -3.78
C SER A 196 3.60 41.32 -4.91
N LEU A 197 3.97 41.90 -6.05
CA LEU A 197 3.10 41.95 -7.24
C LEU A 197 2.80 40.54 -7.78
N GLY A 198 3.80 39.66 -7.83
CA GLY A 198 3.61 38.25 -8.21
C GLY A 198 2.59 37.54 -7.31
N THR A 199 2.64 37.77 -6.00
CA THR A 199 1.68 37.24 -5.03
C THR A 199 0.26 37.80 -5.25
N VAL A 200 0.12 39.09 -5.55
CA VAL A 200 -1.18 39.70 -5.88
C VAL A 200 -1.77 39.09 -7.15
N LEU A 201 -0.95 38.94 -8.20
CA LEU A 201 -1.39 38.33 -9.46
C LEU A 201 -1.76 36.86 -9.28
N TYR A 202 -0.97 36.12 -8.50
CA TYR A 202 -1.28 34.74 -8.12
C TYR A 202 -2.66 34.65 -7.48
N GLU A 203 -2.92 35.43 -6.44
CA GLU A 203 -4.20 35.43 -5.73
C GLU A 203 -5.38 35.84 -6.63
N CYS A 204 -5.19 36.82 -7.53
CA CYS A 204 -6.20 37.17 -8.53
C CYS A 204 -6.54 36.01 -9.48
N LEU A 205 -5.60 35.09 -9.71
CA LEU A 205 -5.78 33.93 -10.59
C LEU A 205 -6.33 32.70 -9.88
N THR A 206 -6.03 32.53 -8.58
CA THR A 206 -6.33 31.30 -7.82
C THR A 206 -7.41 31.50 -6.75
N GLY A 207 -7.74 32.75 -6.40
CA GLY A 207 -8.66 33.11 -5.31
C GLY A 207 -8.01 33.17 -3.93
N GLU A 208 -6.79 32.67 -3.76
CA GLU A 208 -6.03 32.66 -2.50
C GLU A 208 -4.54 32.96 -2.73
N PRO A 209 -3.83 33.63 -1.79
CA PRO A 209 -2.40 33.89 -1.92
C PRO A 209 -1.59 32.58 -1.93
N PRO A 210 -0.36 32.58 -2.48
CA PRO A 210 0.49 31.38 -2.59
C PRO A 210 0.85 30.76 -1.23
N PHE A 211 0.84 31.53 -0.15
CA PHE A 211 1.06 31.06 1.21
C PHE A 211 0.05 31.70 2.17
N SER A 212 -0.52 30.88 3.05
CA SER A 212 -1.44 31.26 4.13
C SER A 212 -1.13 30.43 5.39
N GLY A 213 -1.64 30.82 6.55
CA GLY A 213 -1.48 30.09 7.82
C GLY A 213 -1.18 31.00 9.02
N GLU A 214 -1.04 30.39 10.21
CA GLU A 214 -0.64 31.10 11.43
C GLU A 214 0.75 31.75 11.30
N LEU A 215 1.01 32.77 12.14
CA LEU A 215 2.19 33.63 12.10
C LEU A 215 3.52 32.88 11.85
N GLN A 216 3.81 31.82 12.61
CA GLN A 216 5.09 31.09 12.44
C GLN A 216 5.10 30.22 11.18
N SER A 217 3.96 29.61 10.85
CA SER A 217 3.84 28.77 9.65
C SER A 217 4.01 29.58 8.38
N ILE A 218 3.30 30.72 8.25
CA ILE A 218 3.35 31.53 7.04
C ILE A 218 4.74 32.13 6.82
N LEU A 219 5.44 32.57 7.87
CA LEU A 219 6.82 33.06 7.77
C LEU A 219 7.77 31.95 7.27
N TYR A 220 7.64 30.72 7.78
CA TYR A 220 8.43 29.59 7.31
C TYR A 220 8.15 29.27 5.83
N ARG A 221 6.87 29.24 5.43
CA ARG A 221 6.45 28.95 4.05
C ARG A 221 6.95 30.01 3.07
N ILE A 222 6.89 31.29 3.45
CA ILE A 222 7.43 32.40 2.65
C ILE A 222 8.93 32.20 2.39
N VAL A 223 9.71 31.71 3.35
CA VAL A 223 11.16 31.54 3.16
C VAL A 223 11.52 30.23 2.46
N HIS A 224 10.83 29.12 2.77
CA HIS A 224 11.29 27.78 2.41
C HIS A 224 10.41 26.99 1.43
N GLU A 225 9.11 27.31 1.33
CA GLU A 225 8.17 26.51 0.54
C GLU A 225 8.05 27.03 -0.91
N ILE A 226 8.12 26.15 -1.90
CA ILE A 226 7.92 26.50 -3.31
C ILE A 226 6.40 26.67 -3.57
N PRO A 227 5.96 27.79 -4.18
CA PRO A 227 4.53 28.02 -4.44
C PRO A 227 3.99 27.02 -5.47
N GLN A 228 2.77 26.52 -5.27
CA GLN A 228 2.12 25.63 -6.23
C GLN A 228 1.82 26.37 -7.54
N PRO A 229 1.93 25.74 -8.72
CA PRO A 229 1.56 26.40 -9.98
C PRO A 229 0.05 26.68 -10.07
N PRO A 230 -0.41 27.90 -10.44
CA PRO A 230 -1.85 28.22 -10.56
C PRO A 230 -2.68 27.25 -11.40
N ARG A 231 -2.13 26.66 -12.48
CA ARG A 231 -2.86 25.67 -13.30
C ARG A 231 -3.08 24.35 -12.54
N ALA A 232 -2.20 24.00 -11.61
CA ALA A 232 -2.38 22.85 -10.73
C ALA A 232 -3.50 23.08 -9.68
N LEU A 233 -3.85 24.35 -9.42
CA LEU A 233 -4.99 24.75 -8.59
C LEU A 233 -6.29 24.94 -9.39
N GLY A 234 -6.28 24.64 -10.68
CA GLY A 234 -7.47 24.74 -11.54
C GLY A 234 -7.68 26.10 -12.20
N ALA A 235 -6.71 27.02 -12.15
CA ALA A 235 -6.79 28.28 -12.90
C ALA A 235 -6.76 28.01 -14.42
N ASP A 236 -7.80 28.46 -15.14
CA ASP A 236 -7.91 28.34 -16.61
C ASP A 236 -7.03 29.39 -17.31
N ILE A 237 -5.71 29.22 -17.21
CA ILE A 237 -4.68 30.07 -17.82
C ILE A 237 -3.69 29.26 -18.66
N ASN A 238 -3.03 29.93 -19.60
CA ASN A 238 -1.97 29.31 -20.39
C ASN A 238 -0.65 29.20 -19.59
N GLN A 239 0.26 28.36 -20.10
CA GLN A 239 1.56 28.13 -19.47
C GLN A 239 2.45 29.38 -19.42
N ASP A 240 2.36 30.26 -20.41
CA ASP A 240 3.15 31.50 -20.49
C ASP A 240 2.81 32.45 -19.33
N LEU A 241 1.52 32.61 -19.01
CA LEU A 241 1.06 33.46 -17.92
C LEU A 241 1.41 32.86 -16.55
N GLU A 242 1.24 31.55 -16.39
CA GLU A 242 1.70 30.82 -15.19
C GLU A 242 3.19 31.03 -14.94
N ALA A 243 4.02 30.84 -15.98
CA ALA A 243 5.46 31.01 -15.87
C ALA A 243 5.85 32.45 -15.49
N ALA A 244 5.18 33.46 -16.05
CA ALA A 244 5.43 34.86 -15.72
C ALA A 244 5.11 35.18 -14.25
N VAL A 245 4.00 34.66 -13.72
CA VAL A 245 3.61 34.86 -12.31
C VAL A 245 4.54 34.11 -11.36
N ILE A 246 4.86 32.84 -11.65
CA ILE A 246 5.78 32.03 -10.84
C ILE A 246 7.19 32.63 -10.80
N ALA A 247 7.67 33.19 -11.92
CA ALA A 247 8.97 33.86 -11.97
C ALA A 247 9.05 35.06 -11.01
N CYS A 248 7.96 35.82 -10.85
CA CYS A 248 7.91 36.95 -9.92
C CYS A 248 8.05 36.50 -8.45
N ILE A 249 7.47 35.36 -8.08
CA ILE A 249 7.46 34.82 -6.71
C ILE A 249 8.60 33.83 -6.42
N ALA A 250 9.65 33.83 -7.24
CA ALA A 250 10.85 33.03 -6.98
C ALA A 250 11.50 33.45 -5.64
N LYS A 251 11.95 32.47 -4.84
CA LYS A 251 12.52 32.77 -3.51
C LYS A 251 13.81 33.55 -3.59
N ASP A 252 14.70 33.14 -4.49
CA ASP A 252 15.95 33.82 -4.79
C ASP A 252 15.69 35.10 -5.64
N PRO A 253 16.01 36.31 -5.13
CA PRO A 253 15.84 37.56 -5.86
C PRO A 253 16.59 37.60 -7.21
N ALA A 254 17.68 36.84 -7.38
CA ALA A 254 18.43 36.77 -8.64
C ALA A 254 17.68 36.00 -9.74
N LYS A 255 16.69 35.18 -9.38
CA LYS A 255 15.87 34.40 -10.33
C LYS A 255 14.58 35.11 -10.73
N ARG A 256 14.26 36.23 -10.09
CA ARG A 256 13.11 37.09 -10.44
C ARG A 256 13.44 37.94 -11.68
N PRO A 257 12.44 38.50 -12.37
CA PRO A 257 12.66 39.64 -13.26
C PRO A 257 13.42 40.73 -12.51
N GLN A 258 14.47 41.28 -13.12
CA GLN A 258 15.35 42.23 -12.42
C GLN A 258 14.82 43.66 -12.44
N ARG A 259 13.81 43.93 -13.29
CA ARG A 259 13.11 45.22 -13.40
C ARG A 259 11.60 44.99 -13.47
N ALA A 260 10.81 45.92 -12.96
CA ALA A 260 9.35 45.81 -13.03
C ALA A 260 8.86 45.95 -14.48
N SER A 261 9.60 46.68 -15.34
CA SER A 261 9.33 46.71 -16.79
C SER A 261 9.34 45.32 -17.45
N GLU A 262 10.22 44.41 -17.01
CA GLU A 262 10.28 43.04 -17.56
C GLU A 262 9.02 42.22 -17.25
N VAL A 263 8.38 42.50 -16.11
CA VAL A 263 7.09 41.92 -15.72
C VAL A 263 5.98 42.46 -16.64
N ALA A 264 5.93 43.78 -16.83
CA ALA A 264 4.96 44.42 -17.73
C ALA A 264 5.09 43.88 -19.16
N ASP A 265 6.31 43.75 -19.69
CA ASP A 265 6.58 43.21 -21.02
C ASP A 265 6.16 41.73 -21.14
N SER A 266 6.41 40.93 -20.10
CA SER A 266 5.99 39.52 -20.06
C SER A 266 4.48 39.39 -20.07
N LEU A 267 3.77 40.19 -19.27
CA LEU A 267 2.32 40.21 -19.23
C LEU A 267 1.70 40.71 -20.55
N ARG A 268 2.30 41.73 -21.20
CA ARG A 268 1.89 42.20 -22.54
C ARG A 268 2.06 41.10 -23.59
N ARG A 269 3.17 40.35 -23.57
CA ARG A 269 3.36 39.20 -24.46
C ARG A 269 2.28 38.14 -24.24
N CYS A 270 1.98 37.81 -22.98
CA CYS A 270 0.88 36.89 -22.66
C CYS A 270 -0.46 37.41 -23.20
N GLN A 271 -0.76 38.70 -23.00
CA GLN A 271 -1.98 39.34 -23.48
C GLN A 271 -2.14 39.22 -25.00
N THR A 272 -1.07 39.43 -25.77
CA THR A 272 -1.11 39.33 -27.25
C THR A 272 -1.29 37.92 -27.79
N ARG A 273 -0.93 36.89 -27.00
CA ARG A 273 -1.04 35.48 -27.39
C ARG A 273 -2.39 34.86 -27.01
N LEU A 274 -3.17 35.51 -26.14
CA LEU A 274 -4.50 35.06 -25.74
C LEU A 274 -5.55 35.43 -26.79
N HIS A 275 -6.50 34.53 -27.05
CA HIS A 275 -7.64 34.87 -27.91
C HIS A 275 -8.58 35.86 -27.20
N GLN A 276 -9.34 36.63 -27.98
CA GLN A 276 -10.29 37.61 -27.43
C GLN A 276 -11.35 36.95 -26.51
N SER A 277 -11.67 35.68 -26.75
CA SER A 277 -12.51 34.85 -25.88
C SER A 277 -11.87 34.53 -24.53
N ASP A 278 -10.54 34.38 -24.47
CA ASP A 278 -9.81 34.07 -23.23
C ASP A 278 -9.70 35.30 -22.32
N LEU A 279 -9.50 36.48 -22.91
CA LEU A 279 -9.43 37.75 -22.16
C LEU A 279 -10.75 38.09 -21.45
N GLY A 280 -11.88 37.67 -22.02
CA GLY A 280 -13.21 37.87 -21.44
C GLY A 280 -13.61 36.81 -20.40
N LYS A 281 -12.80 35.76 -20.17
CA LYS A 281 -13.08 34.75 -19.15
C LYS A 281 -13.04 35.41 -17.78
N SER A 282 -14.10 35.21 -16.99
CA SER A 282 -14.03 35.50 -15.56
C SER A 282 -12.95 34.61 -14.95
N VAL A 283 -11.93 35.21 -14.34
CA VAL A 283 -10.91 34.46 -13.59
C VAL A 283 -11.51 33.89 -12.30
N ILE A 284 -12.64 34.48 -11.88
CA ILE A 284 -13.44 34.04 -10.76
C ILE A 284 -14.69 33.33 -11.30
N LEU A 285 -14.60 32.03 -11.52
CA LEU A 285 -15.71 31.09 -11.38
C LEU A 285 -15.66 30.67 -9.89
N THR A 286 -16.67 30.77 -9.02
CA THR A 286 -18.11 30.87 -9.21
C THR A 286 -18.71 31.18 -7.84
N LYS A 287 -19.77 32.00 -7.78
CA LYS A 287 -20.76 32.01 -6.70
C LYS A 287 -21.60 30.70 -6.66
N THR A 288 -20.99 29.58 -7.05
CA THR A 288 -21.61 28.27 -7.32
C THR A 288 -20.73 27.07 -6.90
N LEU A 289 -19.64 27.31 -6.14
CA LEU A 289 -19.04 26.28 -5.27
C LEU A 289 -19.17 26.62 -3.77
N MET A 290 -20.00 27.62 -3.44
CA MET A 290 -20.89 27.44 -2.30
C MET A 290 -22.03 26.54 -2.77
N LEU A 291 -21.76 25.23 -2.88
CA LEU A 291 -22.77 24.31 -2.35
C LEU A 291 -23.17 24.90 -0.99
N PRO A 292 -24.46 25.01 -0.64
CA PRO A 292 -24.80 25.36 0.72
C PRO A 292 -23.96 24.43 1.58
N ARG A 293 -22.98 25.00 2.31
CA ARG A 293 -22.26 24.24 3.31
C ARG A 293 -23.37 23.78 4.22
N VAL A 294 -23.81 22.53 4.05
CA VAL A 294 -24.42 21.77 5.12
C VAL A 294 -23.39 21.92 6.23
N ALA A 295 -23.75 22.71 7.23
CA ALA A 295 -22.85 23.34 8.19
C ALA A 295 -21.61 22.48 8.50
N LEU A 296 -20.51 22.71 7.80
CA LEU A 296 -19.22 22.11 8.17
C LEU A 296 -18.67 22.97 9.27
N SER A 297 -18.69 22.42 10.48
CA SER A 297 -17.93 22.94 11.62
C SER A 297 -16.50 23.27 11.18
N PRO A 298 -15.93 24.41 11.61
CA PRO A 298 -14.55 24.78 11.33
C PRO A 298 -13.59 23.67 11.77
N PHE A 299 -12.55 23.47 10.97
CA PHE A 299 -11.45 22.56 11.29
C PHE A 299 -10.56 23.25 12.32
N ILE A 300 -10.38 22.65 13.49
CA ILE A 300 -9.74 23.28 14.66
C ILE A 300 -8.65 22.34 15.21
N GLY A 301 -7.44 22.87 15.43
CA GLY A 301 -6.41 22.24 16.27
C GLY A 301 -5.75 21.00 15.67
N ARG A 302 -5.78 20.90 14.33
CA ARG A 302 -5.28 19.75 13.54
C ARG A 302 -4.43 20.18 12.33
N GLU A 303 -3.98 21.44 12.34
CA GLU A 303 -3.31 22.08 11.21
C GLU A 303 -1.93 21.45 10.94
N LYS A 304 -1.24 20.97 11.98
CA LYS A 304 0.07 20.31 11.85
C LYS A 304 -0.08 18.94 11.17
N GLU A 305 -1.07 18.17 11.59
CA GLU A 305 -1.37 16.85 11.09
C GLU A 305 -1.88 16.92 9.64
N GLN A 306 -2.75 17.90 9.34
CA GLN A 306 -3.18 18.20 7.98
C GLN A 306 -1.99 18.58 7.08
N ALA A 307 -1.07 19.43 7.56
CA ALA A 307 0.11 19.83 6.79
C ALA A 307 1.03 18.64 6.48
N GLU A 308 1.22 17.72 7.41
CA GLU A 308 2.00 16.50 7.17
C GLU A 308 1.30 15.57 6.16
N LEU A 309 -0.01 15.32 6.26
CA LEU A 309 -0.74 14.54 5.25
C LEU A 309 -0.68 15.19 3.86
N GLN A 310 -0.83 16.52 3.78
CA GLN A 310 -0.74 17.26 2.52
C GLN A 310 0.65 17.16 1.90
N LYS A 311 1.71 17.24 2.71
CA LYS A 311 3.10 17.04 2.27
C LYS A 311 3.29 15.63 1.69
N ARG A 312 2.71 14.61 2.31
CA ARG A 312 2.77 13.22 1.83
C ARG A 312 2.00 13.04 0.53
N LEU A 313 0.80 13.62 0.43
CA LEU A 313 0.05 13.64 -0.82
C LEU A 313 0.85 14.26 -1.97
N ASN A 314 1.52 15.39 -1.72
CA ASN A 314 2.36 16.02 -2.74
C ASN A 314 3.55 15.14 -3.16
N ALA A 315 4.19 14.44 -2.22
CA ALA A 315 5.26 13.48 -2.53
C ALA A 315 4.74 12.27 -3.35
N ALA A 316 3.53 11.77 -3.04
CA ALA A 316 2.87 10.72 -3.81
C ALA A 316 2.57 11.16 -5.25
N ILE A 317 2.06 12.38 -5.44
CA ILE A 317 1.85 12.96 -6.78
C ILE A 317 3.18 13.07 -7.55
N GLY A 318 4.30 13.27 -6.85
CA GLY A 318 5.64 13.30 -7.43
C GLY A 318 6.18 11.94 -7.91
N GLY A 319 5.44 10.85 -7.73
CA GLY A 319 5.81 9.51 -8.20
C GLY A 319 6.35 8.57 -7.13
N GLU A 320 6.42 8.99 -5.87
CA GLU A 320 6.90 8.14 -4.77
C GLU A 320 5.76 7.68 -3.86
N CYS A 321 5.52 6.38 -3.75
CA CYS A 321 4.49 5.88 -2.85
C CYS A 321 4.74 6.32 -1.40
N GLN A 322 3.73 6.89 -0.75
CA GLN A 322 3.77 7.31 0.65
C GLN A 322 2.82 6.46 1.48
N PHE A 323 3.22 6.18 2.71
CA PHE A 323 2.40 5.44 3.67
C PHE A 323 2.25 6.27 4.95
N VAL A 324 1.02 6.63 5.28
CA VAL A 324 0.69 7.41 6.48
C VAL A 324 -0.27 6.62 7.34
N VAL A 325 -0.07 6.63 8.65
CA VAL A 325 -0.99 5.99 9.58
C VAL A 325 -1.43 7.00 10.63
N VAL A 326 -2.74 7.13 10.81
CA VAL A 326 -3.37 8.06 11.75
C VAL A 326 -3.97 7.28 12.93
N SER A 327 -3.44 7.53 14.12
CA SER A 327 -3.88 6.90 15.36
C SER A 327 -4.58 7.88 16.30
N GLY A 328 -5.40 7.36 17.21
CA GLY A 328 -5.98 8.13 18.30
C GLY A 328 -7.24 7.49 18.87
N GLU A 329 -7.74 8.04 19.97
CA GLU A 329 -8.96 7.55 20.63
C GLU A 329 -10.23 7.73 19.77
N PRO A 330 -11.31 6.98 20.04
CA PRO A 330 -12.61 7.22 19.41
C PRO A 330 -13.07 8.68 19.60
N GLY A 331 -13.64 9.27 18.54
CA GLY A 331 -14.18 10.64 18.58
C GLY A 331 -13.15 11.79 18.52
N VAL A 332 -11.85 11.49 18.45
CA VAL A 332 -10.76 12.51 18.46
C VAL A 332 -10.64 13.34 17.17
N GLY A 333 -11.34 12.94 16.09
CA GLY A 333 -11.35 13.66 14.80
C GLY A 333 -10.57 13.01 13.66
N LYS A 334 -10.29 11.70 13.72
CA LYS A 334 -9.59 10.95 12.64
C LYS A 334 -10.28 11.08 11.28
N THR A 335 -11.58 10.75 11.20
CA THR A 335 -12.37 10.86 9.97
C THR A 335 -12.40 12.28 9.44
N ARG A 336 -12.59 13.27 10.33
CA ARG A 336 -12.59 14.69 9.92
C ARG A 336 -11.28 15.15 9.28
N LEU A 337 -10.13 14.63 9.72
CA LEU A 337 -8.82 14.88 9.13
C LEU A 337 -8.67 14.22 7.75
N LEU A 338 -9.17 12.99 7.59
CA LEU A 338 -9.20 12.28 6.31
C LEU A 338 -10.08 13.01 5.29
N ASP A 339 -11.29 13.42 5.68
CA ASP A 339 -12.22 14.18 4.84
C ASP A 339 -11.56 15.43 4.25
N GLU A 340 -10.72 16.12 5.02
CA GLU A 340 -10.04 17.33 4.57
C GLU A 340 -9.03 17.04 3.45
N ILE A 341 -8.30 15.92 3.57
CA ILE A 341 -7.34 15.47 2.56
C ILE A 341 -8.05 14.89 1.35
N GLU A 342 -9.14 14.16 1.57
CA GLU A 342 -9.97 13.61 0.50
C GLU A 342 -10.59 14.72 -0.35
N ASN A 343 -11.17 15.75 0.29
CA ASN A 343 -11.74 16.90 -0.42
C ASN A 343 -10.68 17.60 -1.29
N LEU A 344 -9.45 17.72 -0.77
CA LEU A 344 -8.33 18.27 -1.51
C LEU A 344 -7.93 17.36 -2.70
N ALA A 345 -7.95 16.05 -2.52
CA ALA A 345 -7.66 15.08 -3.58
C ALA A 345 -8.74 15.06 -4.67
N LYS A 346 -10.02 15.09 -4.29
CA LYS A 346 -11.18 15.19 -5.18
C LYS A 346 -11.14 16.49 -5.97
N ALA A 347 -10.80 17.61 -5.34
CA ALA A 347 -10.60 18.90 -6.02
C ALA A 347 -9.48 18.83 -7.09
N ARG A 348 -8.44 18.02 -6.84
CA ARG A 348 -7.33 17.74 -7.78
C ARG A 348 -7.64 16.63 -8.80
N LYS A 349 -8.86 16.08 -8.82
CA LYS A 349 -9.30 14.98 -9.71
C LYS A 349 -8.43 13.72 -9.60
N LEU A 350 -7.91 13.43 -8.41
CA LEU A 350 -7.15 12.21 -8.14
C LEU A 350 -8.10 11.03 -7.93
N LEU A 351 -7.64 9.80 -8.21
CA LEU A 351 -8.40 8.60 -7.90
C LEU A 351 -8.33 8.36 -6.39
N VAL A 352 -9.48 8.33 -5.71
CA VAL A 352 -9.59 8.02 -4.29
C VAL A 352 -10.40 6.75 -4.14
N LEU A 353 -9.88 5.78 -3.40
CA LEU A 353 -10.53 4.52 -3.06
C LEU A 353 -10.48 4.30 -1.55
N HIS A 354 -11.53 3.70 -1.01
CA HIS A 354 -11.73 3.43 0.39
C HIS A 354 -11.88 1.93 0.62
N GLY A 355 -11.25 1.47 1.69
CA GLY A 355 -11.38 0.12 2.20
C GLY A 355 -11.53 0.17 3.70
N ARG A 356 -12.56 -0.48 4.24
CA ARG A 356 -12.75 -0.57 5.68
C ARG A 356 -12.46 -1.97 6.17
N SER A 357 -11.75 -2.05 7.29
CA SER A 357 -11.62 -3.28 8.06
C SER A 357 -12.72 -3.32 9.11
N ILE A 358 -13.47 -4.42 9.14
CA ILE A 358 -14.58 -4.58 10.08
C ILE A 358 -14.17 -5.60 11.12
N GLU A 359 -14.27 -5.20 12.39
CA GLU A 359 -14.19 -6.11 13.53
C GLU A 359 -15.53 -6.86 13.63
N GLN A 360 -15.67 -7.89 12.81
CA GLN A 360 -16.71 -8.90 12.95
C GLN A 360 -16.02 -10.23 13.23
N ASP A 361 -16.61 -11.03 14.12
CA ASP A 361 -16.31 -12.46 14.21
C ASP A 361 -16.61 -13.08 12.83
N GLY A 362 -15.57 -13.18 12.00
CA GLY A 362 -15.65 -13.72 10.64
C GLY A 362 -15.70 -12.68 9.50
N ALA A 363 -14.91 -11.61 9.60
CA ALA A 363 -14.67 -10.72 8.47
C ALA A 363 -13.86 -11.43 7.36
N PHE A 364 -14.29 -11.26 6.11
CA PHE A 364 -13.64 -11.87 4.93
C PHE A 364 -12.16 -11.40 4.83
N PRO A 365 -11.17 -12.30 4.61
CA PRO A 365 -9.77 -11.90 4.46
C PRO A 365 -9.59 -10.82 3.39
N TYR A 366 -8.76 -9.81 3.65
CA TYR A 366 -8.48 -8.71 2.71
C TYR A 366 -9.70 -7.85 2.35
N GLN A 367 -10.76 -7.86 3.17
CA GLN A 367 -12.00 -7.11 2.91
C GLN A 367 -11.76 -5.64 2.54
N GLY A 368 -10.86 -4.93 3.24
CA GLY A 368 -10.55 -3.53 2.91
C GLY A 368 -10.06 -3.35 1.46
N PHE A 369 -9.28 -4.29 0.94
CA PHE A 369 -8.87 -4.26 -0.47
C PHE A 369 -10.01 -4.61 -1.42
N CYS A 370 -10.88 -5.55 -1.06
CA CYS A 370 -12.07 -5.88 -1.83
C CYS A 370 -13.00 -4.66 -1.98
N GLU A 371 -13.26 -3.94 -0.88
CA GLU A 371 -14.09 -2.74 -0.88
C GLU A 371 -13.52 -1.64 -1.78
N ALA A 372 -12.20 -1.41 -1.72
CA ALA A 372 -11.51 -0.45 -2.59
C ALA A 372 -11.64 -0.82 -4.08
N ILE A 373 -11.52 -2.10 -4.42
CA ILE A 373 -11.70 -2.60 -5.79
C ILE A 373 -13.15 -2.39 -6.24
N GLN A 374 -14.13 -2.74 -5.41
CA GLN A 374 -15.55 -2.53 -5.74
C GLN A 374 -15.88 -1.05 -5.95
N GLU A 375 -15.36 -0.16 -5.12
CA GLU A 375 -15.60 1.27 -5.23
C GLU A 375 -15.12 1.83 -6.57
N TYR A 376 -13.95 1.41 -7.05
CA TYR A 376 -13.43 1.81 -8.36
C TYR A 376 -14.44 1.54 -9.49
N PHE A 377 -15.05 0.36 -9.51
CA PHE A 377 -16.05 0.00 -10.51
C PHE A 377 -17.37 0.74 -10.30
N ARG A 378 -17.77 1.02 -9.05
CA ARG A 378 -18.95 1.86 -8.75
C ARG A 378 -18.80 3.28 -9.29
N GLN A 379 -17.63 3.90 -9.13
CA GLN A 379 -17.36 5.27 -9.57
C GLN A 379 -17.40 5.45 -11.10
N LYS A 380 -17.18 4.39 -11.90
CA LYS A 380 -17.08 4.46 -13.38
C LYS A 380 -18.40 4.36 -14.16
N GLY A 381 -19.52 3.97 -13.54
CA GLY A 381 -20.89 3.93 -14.10
C GLY A 381 -21.10 3.72 -15.62
N THR A 382 -21.53 2.51 -16.03
CA THR A 382 -22.26 2.09 -17.28
C THR A 382 -21.92 2.66 -18.68
N SER A 383 -20.95 3.55 -18.82
CA SER A 383 -20.57 4.18 -20.10
C SER A 383 -19.08 3.97 -20.38
N SER A 384 -18.67 2.72 -20.64
CA SER A 384 -17.27 2.40 -20.97
C SER A 384 -17.13 1.94 -22.43
N SER A 385 -16.19 2.55 -23.14
CA SER A 385 -15.72 2.13 -24.46
C SER A 385 -15.01 0.77 -24.37
N PRO A 386 -15.08 -0.08 -25.42
CA PRO A 386 -14.54 -1.45 -25.42
C PRO A 386 -13.01 -1.58 -25.25
N ASP A 387 -12.24 -0.50 -25.38
CA ASP A 387 -10.77 -0.54 -25.25
C ASP A 387 -10.27 -0.87 -23.83
N ASN A 388 -11.07 -0.64 -22.78
CA ASN A 388 -10.70 -0.94 -21.39
C ASN A 388 -11.00 -2.38 -20.95
N MET A 389 -11.67 -3.20 -21.77
CA MET A 389 -11.98 -4.61 -21.44
C MET A 389 -10.72 -5.51 -21.34
N ILE A 390 -9.56 -5.02 -21.80
CA ILE A 390 -8.31 -5.78 -21.88
C ILE A 390 -7.47 -5.65 -20.59
N GLU A 391 -7.68 -4.63 -19.75
CA GLU A 391 -6.75 -4.23 -18.68
C GLU A 391 -6.68 -5.14 -17.44
N LEU A 392 -7.72 -5.94 -17.15
CA LEU A 392 -7.77 -6.80 -15.95
C LEU A 392 -7.99 -8.28 -16.25
N ALA A 393 -8.01 -8.68 -17.52
CA ALA A 393 -8.31 -10.06 -17.92
C ALA A 393 -7.30 -11.10 -17.39
N ASP A 394 -6.09 -10.69 -16.99
CA ASP A 394 -5.07 -11.57 -16.39
C ASP A 394 -5.29 -11.83 -14.90
N VAL A 395 -5.83 -10.85 -14.19
CA VAL A 395 -6.05 -10.92 -12.74
C VAL A 395 -7.50 -11.28 -12.39
N ALA A 396 -8.45 -11.11 -13.32
CA ALA A 396 -9.87 -11.31 -13.05
C ALA A 396 -10.25 -12.73 -12.58
N PRO A 397 -9.76 -13.84 -13.17
CA PRO A 397 -10.07 -15.18 -12.67
C PRO A 397 -9.60 -15.41 -11.23
N ASP A 398 -8.37 -15.00 -10.94
CA ASP A 398 -7.72 -15.12 -9.64
C ASP A 398 -8.39 -14.18 -8.60
N LEU A 399 -8.79 -12.97 -9.00
CA LEU A 399 -9.55 -12.04 -8.16
C LEU A 399 -10.96 -12.53 -7.85
N VAL A 400 -11.64 -13.18 -8.80
CA VAL A 400 -12.95 -13.81 -8.55
C VAL A 400 -12.79 -15.02 -7.63
N SER A 401 -11.70 -15.78 -7.79
CA SER A 401 -11.36 -16.88 -6.88
C SER A 401 -11.13 -16.38 -5.45
N LEU A 402 -10.41 -15.27 -5.30
CA LEU A 402 -10.12 -14.66 -4.00
C LEU A 402 -11.33 -13.89 -3.43
N PHE A 403 -12.13 -13.25 -4.28
CA PHE A 403 -13.30 -12.44 -3.92
C PHE A 403 -14.51 -12.82 -4.79
N PRO A 404 -15.25 -13.89 -4.45
CA PRO A 404 -16.40 -14.35 -5.24
C PRO A 404 -17.47 -13.28 -5.48
N MET A 405 -17.60 -12.32 -4.56
CA MET A 405 -18.50 -11.16 -4.68
C MET A 405 -18.22 -10.24 -5.88
N LEU A 406 -17.00 -10.25 -6.43
CA LEU A 406 -16.66 -9.44 -7.62
C LEU A 406 -17.37 -9.93 -8.90
N THR A 407 -17.93 -11.15 -8.92
CA THR A 407 -18.73 -11.68 -10.05
C THR A 407 -19.99 -10.86 -10.36
N GLU A 408 -20.44 -10.03 -9.42
CA GLU A 408 -21.60 -9.15 -9.60
C GLU A 408 -21.28 -7.98 -10.53
N ILE A 409 -19.99 -7.61 -10.65
CA ILE A 409 -19.50 -6.58 -11.56
C ILE A 409 -19.40 -7.17 -12.96
N SER A 410 -20.17 -6.63 -13.91
CA SER A 410 -20.25 -7.11 -15.29
C SER A 410 -18.89 -7.21 -15.98
N GLU A 411 -18.04 -6.21 -15.78
CA GLU A 411 -16.73 -6.07 -16.38
C GLU A 411 -15.77 -7.16 -15.90
N ILE A 412 -15.78 -7.46 -14.59
CA ILE A 412 -14.95 -8.52 -14.00
C ILE A 412 -15.45 -9.89 -14.44
N ARG A 413 -16.77 -10.11 -14.44
CA ARG A 413 -17.37 -11.38 -14.85
C ARG A 413 -17.06 -11.72 -16.31
N VAL A 414 -17.08 -10.73 -17.21
CA VAL A 414 -16.74 -10.93 -18.62
C VAL A 414 -15.23 -11.14 -18.81
N ALA A 415 -14.39 -10.50 -17.98
CA ALA A 415 -12.94 -10.69 -18.00
C ALA A 415 -12.49 -12.05 -17.41
N ALA A 416 -13.27 -12.63 -16.49
CA ALA A 416 -13.00 -13.91 -15.83
C ALA A 416 -13.39 -15.15 -16.66
N THR A 417 -12.86 -15.26 -17.89
CA THR A 417 -13.20 -16.36 -18.84
C THR A 417 -12.17 -17.51 -18.88
N GLY A 418 -11.11 -17.46 -18.05
CA GLY A 418 -10.07 -18.48 -17.95
C GLY A 418 -10.03 -19.17 -16.58
N ASP A 419 -9.24 -20.25 -16.47
CA ASP A 419 -9.07 -21.01 -15.22
C ASP A 419 -8.22 -20.23 -14.19
N SER A 420 -8.63 -20.30 -12.92
CA SER A 420 -7.90 -19.69 -11.78
C SER A 420 -6.63 -20.49 -11.48
N LYS A 421 -5.48 -19.82 -11.48
CA LYS A 421 -4.20 -20.44 -11.10
C LYS A 421 -4.17 -20.70 -9.60
N LEU A 422 -4.77 -19.81 -8.81
CA LEU A 422 -4.95 -19.99 -7.36
C LEU A 422 -5.75 -21.25 -7.03
N ALA A 423 -6.76 -21.59 -7.83
CA ALA A 423 -7.59 -22.78 -7.61
C ALA A 423 -6.86 -24.10 -7.96
N GLN A 424 -5.92 -24.08 -8.91
CA GLN A 424 -5.15 -25.27 -9.31
C GLN A 424 -4.04 -25.63 -8.31
N ILE A 425 -3.55 -24.67 -7.53
CA ILE A 425 -2.45 -24.84 -6.57
C ILE A 425 -2.94 -25.33 -5.18
N GLY A 426 -4.26 -25.40 -4.96
CA GLY A 426 -4.89 -25.77 -3.68
C GLY A 426 -4.51 -27.15 -3.10
N GLY A 427 -3.71 -27.95 -3.80
CA GLY A 427 -3.18 -29.23 -3.32
C GLY A 427 -1.82 -29.19 -2.59
N GLN A 428 -1.07 -28.08 -2.62
CA GLN A 428 0.24 -27.99 -1.95
C GLN A 428 0.28 -26.85 -0.91
N GLN A 429 0.33 -27.22 0.38
CA GLN A 429 0.32 -26.31 1.52
C GLN A 429 1.72 -25.71 1.76
N GLY A 430 1.87 -24.38 1.62
CA GLY A 430 3.10 -23.66 1.96
C GLY A 430 2.97 -22.12 1.98
N PRO A 431 3.95 -21.38 2.54
CA PRO A 431 4.02 -19.91 2.59
C PRO A 431 4.07 -19.23 1.20
N GLU A 432 4.38 -19.99 0.15
CA GLU A 432 4.44 -19.51 -1.23
C GLU A 432 3.08 -19.00 -1.77
N ASN A 433 1.95 -19.55 -1.27
CA ASN A 433 0.60 -19.12 -1.70
C ASN A 433 0.19 -17.74 -1.16
N ARG A 434 0.62 -17.34 0.04
CA ARG A 434 0.29 -16.00 0.60
C ARG A 434 0.92 -14.87 -0.21
N THR A 435 2.17 -15.05 -0.62
CA THR A 435 2.88 -14.06 -1.44
C THR A 435 2.21 -13.86 -2.80
N GLN A 436 1.63 -14.92 -3.38
CA GLN A 436 0.86 -14.81 -4.63
C GLN A 436 -0.41 -13.98 -4.47
N ILE A 437 -1.14 -14.16 -3.35
CA ILE A 437 -2.30 -13.32 -3.02
C ILE A 437 -1.89 -11.86 -2.84
N PHE A 438 -0.79 -11.59 -2.13
CA PHE A 438 -0.30 -10.23 -1.91
C PHE A 438 0.12 -9.56 -3.23
N GLU A 439 0.78 -10.30 -4.12
CA GLU A 439 1.15 -9.81 -5.45
C GLU A 439 -0.09 -9.61 -6.34
N LEU A 440 -1.12 -10.46 -6.24
CA LEU A 440 -2.39 -10.26 -6.94
C LEU A 440 -3.03 -8.93 -6.54
N LEU A 441 -3.11 -8.65 -5.23
CA LEU A 441 -3.66 -7.38 -4.72
C LEU A 441 -2.83 -6.18 -5.17
N ALA A 442 -1.49 -6.26 -5.07
CA ALA A 442 -0.61 -5.18 -5.48
C ALA A 442 -0.68 -4.90 -7.00
N ARG A 443 -0.73 -5.95 -7.84
CA ARG A 443 -0.92 -5.84 -9.29
C ARG A 443 -2.25 -5.20 -9.61
N THR A 444 -3.31 -5.61 -8.91
CA THR A 444 -4.65 -5.07 -9.10
C THR A 444 -4.66 -3.57 -8.81
N LEU A 445 -4.16 -3.13 -7.65
CA LEU A 445 -4.07 -1.70 -7.31
C LEU A 445 -3.22 -0.90 -8.32
N THR A 446 -2.10 -1.48 -8.79
CA THR A 446 -1.25 -0.87 -9.82
C THR A 446 -2.01 -0.67 -11.14
N ARG A 447 -2.85 -1.64 -11.54
CA ARG A 447 -3.70 -1.57 -12.73
C ARG A 447 -4.81 -0.54 -12.55
N LEU A 448 -5.48 -0.53 -11.40
CA LEU A 448 -6.53 0.45 -11.08
C LEU A 448 -6.01 1.89 -11.12
N ALA A 449 -4.77 2.12 -10.67
CA ALA A 449 -4.12 3.42 -10.74
C ALA A 449 -3.83 3.86 -12.19
N ALA A 450 -3.58 2.92 -13.11
CA ALA A 450 -3.28 3.18 -14.52
C ALA A 450 -2.19 4.26 -14.75
N GLY A 451 -1.18 4.31 -13.87
CA GLY A 451 -0.10 5.31 -13.90
C GLY A 451 -0.50 6.71 -13.42
N LYS A 452 -1.72 6.92 -12.94
CA LYS A 452 -2.20 8.17 -12.32
C LYS A 452 -2.05 8.09 -10.80
N PRO A 453 -1.99 9.24 -10.09
CA PRO A 453 -1.92 9.21 -8.65
C PRO A 453 -3.18 8.59 -8.01
N LEU A 454 -2.95 7.61 -7.14
CA LEU A 454 -3.98 6.88 -6.39
C LEU A 454 -3.89 7.23 -4.91
N ILE A 455 -5.03 7.47 -4.27
CA ILE A 455 -5.14 7.55 -2.82
C ILE A 455 -5.96 6.38 -2.33
N LEU A 456 -5.42 5.62 -1.39
CA LEU A 456 -6.07 4.49 -0.76
C LEU A 456 -6.25 4.77 0.73
N PHE A 457 -7.50 4.94 1.16
CA PHE A 457 -7.86 5.04 2.57
C PHE A 457 -8.19 3.65 3.10
N LEU A 458 -7.47 3.20 4.13
CA LEU A 458 -7.72 1.94 4.83
C LEU A 458 -8.12 2.23 6.28
N GLU A 459 -9.42 2.14 6.56
CA GLU A 459 -9.97 2.47 7.86
C GLU A 459 -9.99 1.29 8.83
N ASP A 460 -9.81 1.59 10.11
CA ASP A 460 -9.92 0.63 11.22
C ASP A 460 -8.91 -0.55 11.14
N LEU A 461 -7.64 -0.28 10.80
CA LEU A 461 -6.57 -1.28 10.62
C LEU A 461 -6.30 -2.19 11.84
N HIS A 462 -6.73 -1.81 13.04
CA HIS A 462 -6.65 -2.68 14.22
C HIS A 462 -7.52 -3.93 14.06
N ALA A 463 -8.60 -3.83 13.27
CA ALA A 463 -9.48 -4.95 12.93
C ALA A 463 -8.99 -5.78 11.71
N ALA A 464 -7.80 -5.49 11.18
CA ALA A 464 -7.35 -5.96 9.87
C ALA A 464 -6.29 -7.07 9.93
N GLU A 465 -6.30 -7.94 10.95
CA GLU A 465 -5.18 -8.83 11.31
C GLU A 465 -4.56 -9.56 10.11
N ILE A 466 -5.34 -10.29 9.31
CA ILE A 466 -4.86 -11.03 8.12
C ILE A 466 -4.37 -10.07 7.00
N SER A 467 -4.93 -8.87 6.93
CA SER A 467 -4.60 -7.88 5.90
C SER A 467 -3.33 -7.09 6.22
N ILE A 468 -2.79 -7.16 7.45
CA ILE A 468 -1.59 -6.41 7.85
C ILE A 468 -0.34 -6.88 7.08
N GLU A 469 -0.15 -8.19 6.93
CA GLU A 469 0.96 -8.76 6.16
C GLU A 469 0.86 -8.36 4.67
N ALA A 470 -0.35 -8.45 4.10
CA ALA A 470 -0.62 -8.01 2.74
C ALA A 470 -0.35 -6.51 2.56
N LEU A 471 -0.79 -5.68 3.50
CA LEU A 471 -0.56 -4.24 3.47
C LEU A 471 0.93 -3.91 3.52
N GLN A 472 1.69 -4.59 4.39
CA GLN A 472 3.15 -4.43 4.47
C GLN A 472 3.82 -4.75 3.12
N TYR A 473 3.41 -5.85 2.50
CA TYR A 473 3.90 -6.24 1.17
C TYR A 473 3.52 -5.21 0.10
N ILE A 474 2.25 -4.81 0.05
CA ILE A 474 1.70 -3.88 -0.94
C ILE A 474 2.36 -2.50 -0.85
N VAL A 475 2.53 -1.93 0.34
CA VAL A 475 3.20 -0.63 0.54
C VAL A 475 4.63 -0.66 -0.03
N ARG A 476 5.37 -1.77 0.20
CA ARG A 476 6.73 -1.93 -0.34
C ARG A 476 6.70 -2.09 -1.86
N ARG A 477 5.77 -2.91 -2.37
CA ARG A 477 5.59 -3.23 -3.78
C ARG A 477 5.18 -2.04 -4.63
N LEU A 478 4.33 -1.15 -4.08
CA LEU A 478 3.85 0.07 -4.73
C LEU A 478 4.87 1.21 -4.65
N GLY A 479 6.03 1.03 -4.03
CA GLY A 479 7.11 2.02 -3.91
C GLY A 479 7.31 2.98 -5.10
N PRO A 480 7.44 2.50 -6.35
CA PRO A 480 7.67 3.34 -7.54
C PRO A 480 6.38 3.87 -8.19
N THR A 481 5.22 3.71 -7.55
CA THR A 481 3.93 4.20 -8.07
C THR A 481 3.50 5.48 -7.35
N PRO A 482 2.78 6.39 -8.01
CA PRO A 482 2.30 7.64 -7.41
C PRO A 482 1.14 7.40 -6.42
N THR A 483 1.36 6.64 -5.36
CA THR A 483 0.28 6.19 -4.46
C THR A 483 0.42 6.77 -3.07
N LEU A 484 -0.66 7.31 -2.50
CA LEU A 484 -0.75 7.64 -1.07
C LEU A 484 -1.65 6.60 -0.39
N ILE A 485 -1.08 5.85 0.55
CA ILE A 485 -1.85 4.92 1.40
C ILE A 485 -2.00 5.57 2.77
N VAL A 486 -3.24 5.75 3.24
CA VAL A 486 -3.53 6.30 4.56
C VAL A 486 -4.32 5.30 5.37
N GLY A 487 -3.71 4.77 6.43
CA GLY A 487 -4.33 3.86 7.38
C GLY A 487 -4.87 4.57 8.62
N THR A 488 -5.98 4.12 9.21
CA THR A 488 -6.41 4.58 10.54
C THR A 488 -6.50 3.45 11.55
N TYR A 489 -6.22 3.72 12.83
CA TYR A 489 -6.47 2.75 13.90
C TYR A 489 -6.72 3.40 15.26
N ARG A 490 -7.19 2.61 16.22
CA ARG A 490 -7.49 3.03 17.59
C ARG A 490 -6.33 2.67 18.51
N SER A 491 -5.82 3.65 19.25
CA SER A 491 -4.68 3.45 20.17
C SER A 491 -5.01 2.55 21.36
N SER A 492 -6.24 2.57 21.85
CA SER A 492 -6.70 1.79 23.00
C SER A 492 -6.91 0.30 22.71
N GLU A 493 -7.14 -0.07 21.45
CA GLU A 493 -7.44 -1.46 21.03
C GLU A 493 -6.18 -2.21 20.54
N VAL A 494 -5.02 -1.55 20.53
CA VAL A 494 -3.78 -2.09 19.99
C VAL A 494 -2.71 -2.14 21.08
N ASP A 495 -2.42 -3.34 21.56
CA ASP A 495 -1.35 -3.57 22.53
C ASP A 495 0.04 -3.71 21.88
N ARG A 496 1.09 -3.81 22.70
CA ARG A 496 2.49 -3.95 22.22
C ARG A 496 2.77 -5.24 21.45
N SER A 497 1.95 -6.28 21.63
CA SER A 497 2.08 -7.57 20.95
C SER A 497 1.40 -7.61 19.58
N HIS A 498 0.47 -6.70 19.32
CA HIS A 498 -0.35 -6.66 18.12
C HIS A 498 0.48 -6.57 16.82
N GLN A 499 0.10 -7.36 15.82
CA GLN A 499 0.77 -7.44 14.51
C GLN A 499 0.90 -6.08 13.79
N LEU A 500 -0.11 -5.20 13.91
CA LEU A 500 -0.08 -3.85 13.36
C LEU A 500 1.12 -3.05 13.88
N LEU A 501 1.39 -3.02 15.19
CA LEU A 501 2.55 -2.28 15.71
C LEU A 501 3.88 -2.86 15.23
N ARG A 502 4.00 -4.19 15.12
CA ARG A 502 5.20 -4.83 14.55
C ARG A 502 5.43 -4.43 13.09
N MET A 503 4.35 -4.37 12.31
CA MET A 503 4.39 -3.91 10.92
C MET A 503 4.81 -2.43 10.85
N LEU A 504 4.21 -1.55 11.65
CA LEU A 504 4.56 -0.13 11.70
C LEU A 504 6.02 0.08 12.15
N ASP A 505 6.49 -0.71 13.11
CA ASP A 505 7.87 -0.69 13.58
C ASP A 505 8.85 -1.08 12.47
N SER A 506 8.47 -2.00 11.58
CA SER A 506 9.28 -2.37 10.40
C SER A 506 9.48 -1.23 9.38
N PHE A 507 8.65 -0.18 9.44
CA PHE A 507 8.76 1.02 8.61
C PHE A 507 9.43 2.19 9.32
N ARG A 508 9.84 2.05 10.60
CA ARG A 508 10.57 3.11 11.30
C ARG A 508 11.86 3.46 10.56
N GLY A 509 12.01 4.73 10.22
CA GLY A 509 13.17 5.25 9.49
C GLY A 509 13.02 5.23 7.96
N ASP A 510 11.94 4.66 7.41
CA ASP A 510 11.61 4.84 5.98
C ASP A 510 11.16 6.29 5.73
N ARG A 511 11.81 6.96 4.77
CA ARG A 511 11.48 8.34 4.40
C ARG A 511 10.05 8.50 3.88
N ARG A 512 9.43 7.43 3.39
CA ARG A 512 8.06 7.39 2.82
C ARG A 512 6.98 7.13 3.86
N PHE A 513 7.36 6.76 5.08
CA PHE A 513 6.45 6.46 6.17
C PHE A 513 6.23 7.66 7.10
N SER A 514 5.02 7.84 7.61
CA SER A 514 4.69 8.81 8.65
C SER A 514 3.61 8.28 9.59
N ALA A 515 3.81 8.45 10.89
CA ALA A 515 2.81 8.11 11.91
C ALA A 515 2.31 9.40 12.55
N ILE A 516 0.99 9.62 12.50
CA ILE A 516 0.31 10.80 13.03
C ILE A 516 -0.55 10.34 14.21
N ALA A 517 -0.24 10.82 15.41
CA ALA A 517 -1.02 10.53 16.61
C ALA A 517 -1.91 11.72 16.97
N LEU A 518 -3.23 11.52 16.96
CA LEU A 518 -4.20 12.53 17.35
C LEU A 518 -4.49 12.45 18.86
N GLY A 519 -4.11 13.50 19.59
CA GLY A 519 -4.46 13.69 20.99
C GLY A 519 -5.74 14.50 21.18
N ALA A 520 -6.24 14.57 22.42
CA ALA A 520 -7.34 15.47 22.76
C ALA A 520 -7.01 16.94 22.47
N PHE A 521 -8.03 17.80 22.36
CA PHE A 521 -7.81 19.23 22.19
C PHE A 521 -7.10 19.83 23.41
N SER A 522 -6.23 20.81 23.16
CA SER A 522 -5.74 21.71 24.18
C SER A 522 -6.87 22.61 24.70
N PRO A 523 -6.73 23.22 25.89
CA PRO A 523 -7.74 24.15 26.42
C PRO A 523 -8.11 25.29 25.46
N ALA A 524 -7.16 25.76 24.65
CA ALA A 524 -7.39 26.81 23.66
C ALA A 524 -8.20 26.31 22.45
N GLU A 525 -7.86 25.14 21.92
CA GLU A 525 -8.59 24.51 20.80
C GLU A 525 -10.01 24.11 21.23
N HIS A 526 -10.15 23.59 22.46
CA HIS A 526 -11.44 23.23 23.05
C HIS A 526 -12.36 24.45 23.19
N ARG A 527 -11.83 25.58 23.67
CA ARG A 527 -12.59 26.84 23.70
C ARG A 527 -13.09 27.24 22.31
N LEU A 528 -12.21 27.24 21.31
CA LEU A 528 -12.59 27.62 19.95
C LEU A 528 -13.66 26.69 19.36
N PHE A 529 -13.58 25.39 19.69
CA PHE A 529 -14.59 24.41 19.32
C PHE A 529 -15.94 24.69 19.99
N LEU A 530 -15.95 25.02 21.29
CA LEU A 530 -17.15 25.42 22.03
C LEU A 530 -17.79 26.70 21.47
N GLU A 531 -16.98 27.73 21.19
CA GLU A 531 -17.45 29.00 20.62
C GLU A 531 -18.15 28.79 19.29
N THR A 532 -17.66 27.83 18.51
CA THR A 532 -18.30 27.43 17.26
C THR A 532 -19.62 26.69 17.50
N LEU A 533 -19.63 25.68 18.37
CA LEU A 533 -20.83 24.88 18.64
C LEU A 533 -21.99 25.73 19.19
N ILE A 534 -21.68 26.72 20.03
CA ILE A 534 -22.67 27.58 20.71
C ILE A 534 -23.00 28.84 19.87
N GLY A 535 -22.23 29.12 18.82
CA GLY A 535 -22.50 30.18 17.85
C GLY A 535 -22.12 31.59 18.31
N GLY A 536 -21.05 31.75 19.09
CA GLY A 536 -20.52 33.08 19.43
C GLY A 536 -19.35 33.11 20.44
N PRO A 537 -18.49 34.14 20.41
CA PRO A 537 -17.23 34.22 21.18
C PRO A 537 -17.41 34.62 22.66
N LYS A 538 -18.64 34.64 23.18
CA LYS A 538 -18.94 35.09 24.55
C LYS A 538 -19.27 33.89 25.42
N LEU A 539 -18.25 33.14 25.84
CA LEU A 539 -18.35 32.05 26.82
C LEU A 539 -17.70 32.46 28.14
N ALA A 540 -18.34 32.14 29.27
CA ALA A 540 -17.73 32.32 30.58
C ALA A 540 -16.60 31.30 30.78
N ASP A 541 -15.46 31.75 31.33
CA ASP A 541 -14.28 30.88 31.56
C ASP A 541 -14.60 29.66 32.43
N SER A 542 -15.48 29.83 33.43
CA SER A 542 -15.94 28.76 34.32
C SER A 542 -16.76 27.67 33.62
N LEU A 543 -17.45 28.00 32.52
CA LEU A 543 -18.17 27.03 31.69
C LEU A 543 -17.17 26.23 30.83
N VAL A 544 -16.20 26.93 30.22
CA VAL A 544 -15.16 26.31 29.39
C VAL A 544 -14.30 25.34 30.21
N GLU A 545 -13.85 25.75 31.40
CA GLU A 545 -13.05 24.91 32.30
C GLU A 545 -13.81 23.64 32.73
N LYS A 546 -15.06 23.76 33.17
CA LYS A 546 -15.88 22.60 33.57
C LYS A 546 -16.18 21.65 32.43
N LEU A 547 -16.45 22.18 31.23
CA LEU A 547 -16.67 21.35 30.05
C LEU A 547 -15.37 20.66 29.62
N PHE A 548 -14.23 21.33 29.75
CA PHE A 548 -12.93 20.74 29.46
C PHE A 548 -12.60 19.61 30.46
N GLU A 549 -12.80 19.84 31.76
CA GLU A 549 -12.61 18.82 32.82
C GLU A 549 -13.54 17.61 32.61
N GLY A 550 -14.80 17.83 32.24
CA GLY A 550 -15.77 16.76 32.04
C GLY A 550 -15.62 15.99 30.72
N THR A 551 -14.85 16.50 29.76
CA THR A 551 -14.69 15.90 28.42
C THR A 551 -13.24 15.54 28.08
N GLU A 552 -12.30 15.96 28.93
CA GLU A 552 -10.85 15.86 28.75
C GLU A 552 -10.39 16.36 27.36
N GLY A 553 -11.11 17.32 26.77
CA GLY A 553 -10.81 17.87 25.45
C GLY A 553 -11.17 16.97 24.26
N ASN A 554 -11.93 15.88 24.47
CA ASN A 554 -12.40 15.04 23.36
C ASN A 554 -13.50 15.78 22.57
N PRO A 555 -13.34 16.01 21.24
CA PRO A 555 -14.29 16.77 20.43
C PRO A 555 -15.70 16.16 20.38
N PHE A 556 -15.79 14.83 20.29
CA PHE A 556 -17.07 14.13 20.28
C PHE A 556 -17.81 14.29 21.62
N PHE A 557 -17.12 14.07 22.75
CA PHE A 557 -17.74 14.25 24.08
C PHE A 557 -18.12 15.70 24.34
N THR A 558 -17.31 16.64 23.88
CA THR A 558 -17.59 18.08 23.99
C THR A 558 -18.87 18.46 23.25
N LYS A 559 -19.03 17.99 22.02
CA LYS A 559 -20.24 18.24 21.23
C LYS A 559 -21.50 17.66 21.91
N GLU A 560 -21.42 16.43 22.39
CA GLU A 560 -22.56 15.76 23.04
C GLU A 560 -22.93 16.40 24.39
N LEU A 561 -21.94 16.75 25.21
CA LEU A 561 -22.19 17.39 26.51
C LEU A 561 -22.82 18.78 26.35
N VAL A 562 -22.33 19.58 25.39
CA VAL A 562 -22.92 20.90 25.07
C VAL A 562 -24.36 20.76 24.59
N ARG A 563 -24.63 19.81 23.69
CA ARG A 563 -26.00 19.54 23.20
C ARG A 563 -26.93 19.17 24.36
N SER A 564 -26.50 18.24 25.23
CA SER A 564 -27.26 17.85 26.42
C SER A 564 -27.53 19.01 27.38
N LEU A 565 -26.61 19.97 27.51
CA LEU A 565 -26.78 21.14 28.38
C LEU A 565 -27.69 22.20 27.75
N LEU A 566 -27.68 22.35 26.41
CA LEU A 566 -28.63 23.21 25.70
C LEU A 566 -30.05 22.67 25.82
N ASP A 567 -30.24 21.37 25.59
CA ASP A 567 -31.56 20.72 25.59
C ASP A 567 -32.18 20.71 27.00
N SER A 568 -31.36 20.62 28.05
CA SER A 568 -31.81 20.67 29.45
C SER A 568 -31.92 22.08 30.03
N GLY A 569 -31.54 23.12 29.27
CA GLY A 569 -31.48 24.50 29.76
C GLY A 569 -30.38 24.77 30.80
N GLY A 570 -29.39 23.86 30.93
CA GLY A 570 -28.28 23.96 31.89
C GLY A 570 -27.27 25.07 31.55
N ILE A 571 -27.23 25.55 30.31
CA ILE A 571 -26.49 26.75 29.91
C ILE A 571 -27.43 27.84 29.41
N SER A 572 -27.19 29.07 29.86
CA SER A 572 -28.02 30.24 29.55
C SER A 572 -27.16 31.49 29.42
N LYS A 573 -27.68 32.55 28.81
CA LYS A 573 -26.96 33.83 28.72
C LYS A 573 -27.05 34.57 30.06
N ASP A 574 -25.90 34.94 30.60
CA ASP A 574 -25.78 35.76 31.80
C ASP A 574 -26.16 37.23 31.54
N GLN A 575 -26.08 38.07 32.58
CA GLN A 575 -26.40 39.50 32.49
C GLN A 575 -25.46 40.29 31.53
N THR A 576 -24.31 39.71 31.15
CA THR A 576 -23.36 40.29 30.20
C THR A 576 -23.60 39.82 28.76
N GLY A 577 -24.55 38.89 28.57
CA GLY A 577 -24.86 38.24 27.30
C GLY A 577 -23.88 37.13 26.93
N ALA A 578 -23.04 36.67 27.87
CA ALA A 578 -22.16 35.52 27.71
C ALA A 578 -22.86 34.24 28.16
N TRP A 579 -22.59 33.13 27.49
CA TRP A 579 -23.14 31.84 27.88
C TRP A 579 -22.42 31.33 29.14
N SER A 580 -23.20 31.05 30.18
CA SER A 580 -22.76 30.53 31.48
C SER A 580 -23.67 29.39 31.92
N LEU A 581 -23.27 28.65 32.96
CA LEU A 581 -24.19 27.72 33.64
C LEU A 581 -25.38 28.50 34.23
N GLY A 582 -26.59 27.98 34.07
CA GLY A 582 -27.83 28.61 34.54
C GLY A 582 -27.91 28.66 36.06
N ALA A 583 -28.34 29.80 36.62
CA ALA A 583 -28.45 30.04 38.06
C ALA A 583 -29.58 29.25 38.76
N ALA A 584 -30.43 28.54 38.01
CA ALA A 584 -31.58 27.79 38.53
C ALA A 584 -31.30 26.30 38.77
N THR A 585 -30.07 25.85 38.53
CA THR A 585 -29.65 24.45 38.71
C THR A 585 -28.49 24.40 39.68
N ASP A 586 -28.77 24.02 40.93
CA ASP A 586 -27.78 23.43 41.85
C ASP A 586 -27.33 22.07 41.29
N LEU A 587 -26.67 22.08 40.12
CA LEU A 587 -25.96 20.91 39.60
C LEU A 587 -24.76 20.70 40.52
N SER A 588 -24.95 19.84 41.52
CA SER A 588 -23.88 19.32 42.35
C SER A 588 -22.91 18.54 41.44
N THR A 589 -21.64 18.43 41.83
CA THR A 589 -20.60 17.66 41.11
C THR A 589 -20.96 16.20 40.80
N GLY A 590 -22.05 15.67 41.37
CA GLY A 590 -22.59 14.33 41.10
C GLY A 590 -23.68 14.22 40.01
N ASP A 591 -24.18 15.32 39.45
CA ASP A 591 -25.26 15.28 38.44
C ASP A 591 -24.77 15.27 36.98
N LEU A 592 -23.53 15.68 36.76
CA LEU A 592 -22.83 15.49 35.48
C LEU A 592 -22.48 14.00 35.36
N PRO A 593 -22.78 13.33 34.23
CA PRO A 593 -22.44 11.92 34.04
C PRO A 593 -20.92 11.73 34.21
N ALA A 594 -20.51 10.82 35.09
CA ALA A 594 -19.09 10.55 35.32
C ALA A 594 -18.44 9.80 34.15
N THR A 595 -19.24 9.18 33.28
CA THR A 595 -18.80 8.46 32.09
C THR A 595 -19.76 8.64 30.91
N ILE A 596 -19.24 8.43 29.70
CA ILE A 596 -20.01 8.45 28.44
C ILE A 596 -21.18 7.47 28.50
N GLN A 597 -20.97 6.31 29.12
CA GLN A 597 -21.98 5.28 29.29
C GLN A 597 -23.17 5.79 30.11
N GLN A 598 -22.94 6.49 31.22
CA GLN A 598 -23.99 7.06 32.06
C GLN A 598 -24.75 8.22 31.37
N ALA A 599 -24.06 9.01 30.55
CA ALA A 599 -24.69 10.07 29.75
C ALA A 599 -25.65 9.49 28.71
N VAL A 600 -25.19 8.44 28.03
CA VAL A 600 -25.94 7.70 27.02
C VAL A 600 -27.11 6.93 27.65
N GLU A 601 -26.91 6.26 28.81
CA GLU A 601 -27.97 5.59 29.57
C GLU A 601 -29.11 6.55 29.93
N LYS A 602 -28.80 7.70 30.57
CA LYS A 602 -29.80 8.71 30.91
C LYS A 602 -30.52 9.27 29.68
N ARG A 603 -29.86 9.38 28.53
CA ARG A 603 -30.47 9.82 27.27
C ARG A 603 -31.44 8.77 26.72
N ILE A 604 -31.04 7.50 26.71
CA ILE A 604 -31.89 6.38 26.28
C ILE A 604 -33.11 6.22 27.20
N GLU A 605 -32.96 6.44 28.51
CA GLU A 605 -34.05 6.40 29.49
C GLU A 605 -35.12 7.47 29.28
N ARG A 606 -34.77 8.60 28.66
CA ARG A 606 -35.71 9.70 28.35
C ARG A 606 -36.49 9.47 27.05
N LEU A 607 -36.05 8.55 26.20
CA LEU A 607 -36.75 8.22 24.95
C LEU A 607 -38.10 7.57 25.23
N PRO A 608 -39.12 7.81 24.38
CA PRO A 608 -40.35 7.02 24.36
C PRO A 608 -40.06 5.51 24.34
N ALA A 609 -40.90 4.73 25.03
CA ALA A 609 -40.71 3.28 25.17
C ALA A 609 -40.63 2.55 23.82
N GLU A 610 -41.37 3.04 22.83
CA GLU A 610 -41.38 2.55 21.45
C GLU A 610 -40.02 2.73 20.73
N LEU A 611 -39.46 3.95 20.77
CA LEU A 611 -38.14 4.24 20.18
C LEU A 611 -37.02 3.46 20.87
N ARG A 612 -37.12 3.29 22.19
CA ARG A 612 -36.18 2.48 22.97
C ARG A 612 -36.23 1.01 22.58
N GLU A 613 -37.42 0.46 22.35
CA GLU A 613 -37.58 -0.93 21.93
C GLU A 613 -37.01 -1.17 20.53
N ILE A 614 -37.24 -0.26 19.59
CA ILE A 614 -36.67 -0.34 18.23
C ILE A 614 -35.14 -0.24 18.28
N LEU A 615 -34.57 0.69 19.04
CA LEU A 615 -33.13 0.79 19.27
C LEU A 615 -32.52 -0.45 19.92
N SER A 616 -33.20 -1.05 20.91
CA SER A 616 -32.78 -2.30 21.53
C SER A 616 -32.77 -3.45 20.51
N ILE A 617 -33.78 -3.56 19.65
CA ILE A 617 -33.81 -4.58 18.59
C ILE A 617 -32.68 -4.33 17.58
N ALA A 618 -32.48 -3.09 17.16
CA ALA A 618 -31.36 -2.72 16.30
C ALA A 618 -29.99 -3.09 16.88
N SER A 619 -29.81 -2.98 18.21
CA SER A 619 -28.52 -3.32 18.86
C SER A 619 -28.14 -4.80 18.74
N ILE A 620 -29.13 -5.68 18.56
CA ILE A 620 -28.97 -7.13 18.33
C ILE A 620 -28.40 -7.39 16.93
N ILE A 621 -28.84 -6.61 15.93
CA ILE A 621 -28.46 -6.80 14.52
C ILE A 621 -26.98 -6.50 14.32
N GLY A 622 -26.50 -5.36 14.83
CA GLY A 622 -25.10 -4.96 14.67
C GLY A 622 -24.84 -3.49 14.97
N LYS A 623 -23.56 -3.08 14.83
CA LYS A 623 -23.16 -1.65 14.89
C LYS A 623 -23.70 -0.86 13.69
N ALA A 624 -23.81 -1.52 12.53
CA ALA A 624 -24.48 -1.06 11.34
C ALA A 624 -25.44 -2.14 10.84
N PHE A 625 -26.57 -1.74 10.28
CA PHE A 625 -27.65 -2.65 9.90
C PHE A 625 -28.51 -2.05 8.78
N ASP A 626 -29.15 -2.90 7.98
CA ASP A 626 -30.12 -2.46 6.98
C ASP A 626 -31.49 -2.20 7.62
N PHE A 627 -32.20 -1.19 7.12
CA PHE A 627 -33.58 -0.86 7.49
C PHE A 627 -34.49 -2.10 7.46
N ARG A 628 -34.33 -2.91 6.41
CA ARG A 628 -35.15 -4.13 6.18
C ARG A 628 -34.96 -5.20 7.24
N ASP A 629 -33.77 -5.27 7.84
CA ASP A 629 -33.49 -6.20 8.94
C ASP A 629 -34.21 -5.79 10.21
N LEU A 630 -34.23 -4.48 10.48
CA LEU A 630 -34.94 -3.92 11.60
C LEU A 630 -36.46 -4.05 11.44
N GLU A 631 -36.97 -3.80 10.23
CA GLU A 631 -38.39 -3.94 9.88
C GLU A 631 -38.88 -5.39 10.07
N ALA A 632 -38.11 -6.37 9.61
CA ALA A 632 -38.44 -7.79 9.73
C ALA A 632 -38.50 -8.26 11.20
N LEU A 633 -37.64 -7.73 12.06
CA LEU A 633 -37.61 -8.08 13.48
C LEU A 633 -38.73 -7.43 14.29
N THR A 634 -39.09 -6.19 13.95
CA THR A 634 -40.10 -5.37 14.65
C THR A 634 -41.54 -5.63 14.18
N GLY A 635 -41.74 -6.17 12.97
CA GLY A 635 -43.07 -6.51 12.45
C GLY A 635 -43.73 -5.42 11.60
N GLY A 636 -42.96 -4.42 11.15
CA GLY A 636 -43.30 -3.55 10.01
C GLY A 636 -44.33 -2.44 10.23
N LYS A 637 -44.77 -2.14 11.45
CA LYS A 637 -45.60 -0.94 11.72
C LYS A 637 -44.80 0.08 12.51
N ASP A 638 -44.81 1.33 12.04
CA ASP A 638 -44.23 2.52 12.69
C ASP A 638 -42.69 2.58 12.82
N VAL A 639 -41.96 1.78 12.02
CA VAL A 639 -40.47 1.71 12.05
C VAL A 639 -39.80 2.89 11.33
N GLU A 640 -40.37 3.35 10.22
CA GLU A 640 -39.83 4.45 9.41
C GLU A 640 -39.87 5.77 10.19
N ASP A 641 -41.05 6.15 10.70
CA ASP A 641 -41.23 7.32 11.59
C ASP A 641 -40.34 7.26 12.84
N ALA A 642 -40.07 6.06 13.35
CA ALA A 642 -39.19 5.88 14.50
C ALA A 642 -37.72 6.12 14.15
N ILE A 643 -37.27 5.65 12.98
CA ILE A 643 -35.90 5.85 12.50
C ILE A 643 -35.63 7.33 12.24
N ASP A 644 -36.54 8.03 11.56
CA ASP A 644 -36.42 9.47 11.31
C ASP A 644 -36.22 10.23 12.63
N ARG A 645 -37.03 9.92 13.65
CA ARG A 645 -36.87 10.51 14.99
C ARG A 645 -35.55 10.13 15.64
N LEU A 646 -35.08 8.89 15.50
CA LEU A 646 -33.81 8.44 16.07
C LEU A 646 -32.58 9.08 15.39
N VAL A 647 -32.71 9.42 14.10
CA VAL A 647 -31.71 10.17 13.34
C VAL A 647 -31.74 11.66 13.73
N GLU A 648 -32.92 12.27 13.87
CA GLU A 648 -33.06 13.64 14.40
C GLU A 648 -32.48 13.79 15.81
N GLU A 649 -32.79 12.82 16.67
CA GLU A 649 -32.24 12.71 18.02
C GLU A 649 -30.72 12.46 17.99
N GLY A 650 -30.15 12.03 16.86
CA GLY A 650 -28.71 11.79 16.69
C GLY A 650 -28.21 10.55 17.41
N LEU A 651 -29.04 9.51 17.50
CA LEU A 651 -28.68 8.19 18.04
C LEU A 651 -28.33 7.22 16.93
N LEU A 652 -28.98 7.37 15.77
CA LEU A 652 -28.66 6.70 14.52
C LEU A 652 -28.16 7.72 13.48
N GLU A 653 -27.39 7.25 12.52
CA GLU A 653 -26.96 8.01 11.35
C GLU A 653 -27.23 7.20 10.08
N GLU A 654 -27.54 7.88 8.99
CA GLU A 654 -27.67 7.28 7.65
C GLU A 654 -26.30 7.23 6.95
N GLU A 655 -25.94 6.07 6.41
CA GLU A 655 -24.67 5.87 5.72
C GLU A 655 -24.66 6.56 4.34
N ARG A 656 -23.95 7.70 4.24
CA ARG A 656 -24.00 8.66 3.11
C ARG A 656 -23.61 8.14 1.72
N GLU A 657 -22.99 6.96 1.61
CA GLU A 657 -22.52 6.41 0.33
C GLU A 657 -23.23 5.13 -0.13
N SER A 658 -24.19 4.62 0.65
CA SER A 658 -25.05 3.51 0.21
C SER A 658 -26.36 4.08 -0.36
N ARG A 659 -26.89 3.48 -1.43
CA ARG A 659 -28.24 3.82 -1.92
C ARG A 659 -29.29 3.38 -0.88
N GLY A 660 -29.56 4.21 0.12
CA GLY A 660 -30.91 4.41 0.68
C GLY A 660 -31.26 3.80 2.04
N ASP A 661 -30.75 2.64 2.44
CA ASP A 661 -31.42 1.87 3.52
C ASP A 661 -30.53 1.50 4.71
N ARG A 662 -29.24 1.91 4.75
CA ARG A 662 -28.28 1.44 5.78
C ARG A 662 -28.07 2.46 6.90
N LEU A 663 -28.19 1.98 8.14
CA LEU A 663 -28.15 2.76 9.36
C LEU A 663 -26.97 2.33 10.23
N ILE A 664 -26.39 3.28 10.95
CA ILE A 664 -25.31 3.03 11.90
C ILE A 664 -25.63 3.70 13.24
N PHE A 665 -25.21 3.07 14.34
CA PHE A 665 -25.22 3.75 15.64
C PHE A 665 -24.22 4.90 15.62
N SER A 666 -24.67 6.10 15.98
CA SER A 666 -23.83 7.31 16.15
C SER A 666 -22.60 7.08 17.06
N SER A 667 -22.68 6.11 17.97
CA SER A 667 -21.57 5.66 18.81
C SER A 667 -21.73 4.20 19.23
N GLY A 668 -20.62 3.47 19.28
CA GLY A 668 -20.58 2.08 19.79
C GLY A 668 -21.09 1.96 21.22
N VAL A 669 -20.90 2.99 22.05
CA VAL A 669 -21.39 3.02 23.44
C VAL A 669 -22.92 2.99 23.50
N VAL A 670 -23.61 3.63 22.53
CA VAL A 670 -25.08 3.60 22.44
C VAL A 670 -25.58 2.18 22.24
N ARG A 671 -24.95 1.45 21.30
CA ARG A 671 -25.28 0.04 21.06
C ARG A 671 -25.02 -0.81 22.29
N ASP A 672 -23.85 -0.69 22.92
CA ASP A 672 -23.44 -1.58 24.01
C ASP A 672 -24.34 -1.40 25.25
N VAL A 673 -24.72 -0.17 25.57
CA VAL A 673 -25.71 0.14 26.61
C VAL A 673 -27.06 -0.51 26.31
N LEU A 674 -27.57 -0.33 25.08
CA LEU A 674 -28.84 -0.89 24.65
C LEU A 674 -28.83 -2.42 24.68
N TYR A 675 -27.77 -3.04 24.16
CA TYR A 675 -27.60 -4.49 24.12
C TYR A 675 -27.49 -5.08 25.53
N GLY A 676 -26.74 -4.43 26.43
CA GLY A 676 -26.61 -4.80 27.83
C GLY A 676 -27.93 -4.73 28.60
N ALA A 677 -28.78 -3.75 28.30
CA ALA A 677 -30.07 -3.55 28.93
C ALA A 677 -31.13 -4.61 28.57
N ILE A 678 -30.94 -5.38 27.49
CA ILE A 678 -31.87 -6.44 27.09
C ILE A 678 -31.67 -7.66 28.01
N SER A 679 -32.76 -8.27 28.49
CA SER A 679 -32.66 -9.50 29.28
C SER A 679 -32.08 -10.66 28.46
N ARG A 680 -31.32 -11.56 29.10
CA ARG A 680 -30.70 -12.73 28.43
C ARG A 680 -31.71 -13.57 27.62
N ARG A 681 -32.92 -13.75 28.15
CA ARG A 681 -34.02 -14.46 27.47
C ARG A 681 -34.48 -13.74 26.21
N LYS A 682 -34.68 -12.41 26.26
CA LYS A 682 -35.11 -11.62 25.10
C LYS A 682 -33.99 -11.52 24.04
N ARG A 683 -32.71 -11.40 24.44
CA ARG A 683 -31.55 -11.46 23.53
C ARG A 683 -31.50 -12.75 22.73
N ARG A 684 -31.55 -13.91 23.40
CA ARG A 684 -31.57 -15.22 22.73
C ARG A 684 -32.71 -15.34 21.72
N SER A 685 -33.91 -14.91 22.10
CA SER A 685 -35.07 -14.94 21.21
C SER A 685 -34.92 -14.04 19.99
N LEU A 686 -34.33 -12.84 20.14
CA LEU A 686 -34.14 -11.91 19.03
C LEU A 686 -33.01 -12.36 18.09
N HIS A 687 -31.90 -12.86 18.62
CA HIS A 687 -30.82 -13.44 17.82
C HIS A 687 -31.30 -14.63 16.99
N ARG A 688 -32.08 -15.53 17.59
CA ARG A 688 -32.70 -16.65 16.87
C ARG A 688 -33.60 -16.18 15.74
N LYS A 689 -34.53 -15.26 16.04
CA LYS A 689 -35.46 -14.71 15.04
C LYS A 689 -34.72 -14.01 13.89
N TYR A 690 -33.63 -13.31 14.20
CA TYR A 690 -32.81 -12.64 13.19
C TYR A 690 -32.06 -13.65 12.30
N ALA A 691 -31.43 -14.65 12.90
CA ALA A 691 -30.73 -15.71 12.17
C ALA A 691 -31.68 -16.47 11.22
N GLU A 692 -32.89 -16.80 11.67
CA GLU A 692 -33.92 -17.45 10.85
C GLU A 692 -34.32 -16.59 9.63
N GLU A 693 -34.42 -15.27 9.80
CA GLU A 693 -34.75 -14.37 8.69
C GLU A 693 -33.59 -14.22 7.71
N VAL A 694 -32.35 -14.11 8.20
CA VAL A 694 -31.14 -14.08 7.38
C VAL A 694 -30.99 -15.37 6.58
N GLU A 695 -31.19 -16.53 7.23
CA GLU A 695 -31.15 -17.86 6.61
C GLU A 695 -32.21 -17.99 5.50
N LYS A 696 -33.46 -17.59 5.78
CA LYS A 696 -34.56 -17.63 4.80
C LYS A 696 -34.29 -16.74 3.59
N ARG A 697 -33.81 -15.52 3.81
CA ARG A 697 -33.53 -14.55 2.74
C ARG A 697 -32.39 -15.00 1.82
N HIS A 698 -31.40 -15.69 2.38
CA HIS A 698 -30.23 -16.18 1.65
C HIS A 698 -30.34 -17.65 1.26
N SER A 699 -31.56 -18.21 1.19
CA SER A 699 -31.84 -19.58 0.77
C SER A 699 -31.41 -19.83 -0.68
N GLY A 700 -30.13 -20.13 -0.88
CA GLY A 700 -29.47 -20.30 -2.18
C GLY A 700 -28.07 -19.71 -2.27
N ARG A 701 -27.66 -18.89 -1.30
CA ARG A 701 -26.29 -18.30 -1.17
C ARG A 701 -25.87 -18.14 0.29
N LEU A 702 -26.08 -19.19 1.10
CA LEU A 702 -25.85 -19.14 2.56
C LEU A 702 -24.36 -18.95 2.91
N GLU A 703 -23.45 -19.33 2.00
CA GLU A 703 -22.01 -19.16 2.14
C GLU A 703 -21.57 -17.72 2.37
N ARG A 704 -22.37 -16.74 1.94
CA ARG A 704 -22.10 -15.31 2.13
C ARG A 704 -22.40 -14.80 3.54
N VAL A 705 -23.18 -15.56 4.30
CA VAL A 705 -23.72 -15.14 5.61
C VAL A 705 -23.39 -16.14 6.72
N TYR A 706 -22.55 -17.16 6.47
CA TYR A 706 -22.14 -18.11 7.52
C TYR A 706 -21.62 -17.43 8.80
N PRO A 707 -20.77 -16.39 8.76
CA PRO A 707 -20.35 -15.70 9.98
C PRO A 707 -21.52 -15.14 10.79
N GLN A 708 -22.48 -14.50 10.12
CA GLN A 708 -23.67 -13.93 10.74
C GLN A 708 -24.59 -15.03 11.31
N LEU A 709 -24.77 -16.12 10.57
CA LEU A 709 -25.58 -17.26 11.00
C LEU A 709 -24.95 -17.95 12.22
N VAL A 710 -23.64 -18.22 12.21
CA VAL A 710 -22.94 -18.84 13.33
C VAL A 710 -22.99 -17.94 14.56
N HIS A 711 -22.71 -16.64 14.41
CA HIS A 711 -22.78 -15.69 15.51
C HIS A 711 -24.21 -15.60 16.10
N HIS A 712 -25.24 -15.47 15.27
CA HIS A 712 -26.60 -15.28 15.77
C HIS A 712 -27.28 -16.58 16.23
N PHE A 713 -27.00 -17.74 15.63
CA PHE A 713 -27.50 -19.02 16.15
C PHE A 713 -26.80 -19.43 17.45
N SER A 714 -25.50 -19.15 17.60
CA SER A 714 -24.80 -19.40 18.88
C SER A 714 -25.33 -18.50 20.00
N GLN A 715 -25.46 -17.19 19.77
CA GLN A 715 -26.09 -16.28 20.73
C GLN A 715 -27.58 -16.58 20.95
N GLY A 716 -28.25 -17.18 19.96
CA GLY A 716 -29.62 -17.66 20.00
C GLY A 716 -29.81 -19.01 20.72
N ASP A 717 -28.72 -19.67 21.14
CA ASP A 717 -28.73 -20.98 21.80
C ASP A 717 -29.44 -22.03 20.92
N VAL A 718 -29.04 -22.12 19.64
CA VAL A 718 -29.55 -23.08 18.65
C VAL A 718 -28.40 -24.01 18.23
N PRO A 719 -28.16 -25.11 18.97
CA PRO A 719 -27.00 -25.98 18.75
C PRO A 719 -26.91 -26.53 17.32
N ASP A 720 -27.99 -27.12 16.80
CA ASP A 720 -28.00 -27.77 15.48
C ASP A 720 -27.50 -26.86 14.34
N LYS A 721 -28.01 -25.64 14.30
CA LYS A 721 -27.66 -24.65 13.28
C LYS A 721 -26.27 -24.05 13.50
N THR A 722 -25.85 -23.91 14.76
CA THR A 722 -24.51 -23.44 15.10
C THR A 722 -23.45 -24.43 14.63
N VAL A 723 -23.67 -25.73 14.88
CA VAL A 723 -22.78 -26.81 14.43
C VAL A 723 -22.78 -26.91 12.90
N GLU A 724 -23.94 -26.95 12.24
CA GLU A 724 -24.06 -27.06 10.78
C GLU A 724 -23.31 -25.93 10.06
N TYR A 725 -23.61 -24.68 10.41
CA TYR A 725 -23.00 -23.53 9.75
C TYR A 725 -21.57 -23.26 10.21
N GLY A 726 -21.22 -23.59 11.45
CA GLY A 726 -19.87 -23.42 11.98
C GLY A 726 -18.86 -24.34 11.30
N LEU A 727 -19.22 -25.59 11.02
CA LEU A 727 -18.37 -26.51 10.26
C LEU A 727 -18.17 -26.04 8.81
N ARG A 728 -19.24 -25.57 8.15
CA ARG A 728 -19.14 -25.02 6.78
C ARG A 728 -18.32 -23.74 6.74
N MET A 729 -18.47 -22.87 7.74
CA MET A 729 -17.67 -21.66 7.91
C MET A 729 -16.19 -22.01 8.07
N ALA A 730 -15.86 -22.92 9.00
CA ALA A 730 -14.49 -23.34 9.25
C ALA A 730 -13.83 -23.93 8.00
N LYS A 731 -14.55 -24.78 7.26
CA LYS A 731 -14.07 -25.32 5.99
C LYS A 731 -13.84 -24.25 4.92
N THR A 732 -14.81 -23.35 4.72
CA THR A 732 -14.70 -22.26 3.75
C THR A 732 -13.55 -21.31 4.11
N ALA A 733 -13.33 -21.05 5.41
CA ALA A 733 -12.23 -20.26 5.90
C ALA A 733 -10.87 -20.94 5.63
N LEU A 734 -10.76 -22.26 5.80
CA LEU A 734 -9.56 -23.01 5.41
C LEU A 734 -9.29 -22.95 3.91
N ASP A 735 -10.33 -23.14 3.09
CA ASP A 735 -10.23 -23.04 1.62
C ASP A 735 -9.80 -21.62 1.17
N ALA A 736 -10.14 -20.60 1.97
CA ALA A 736 -9.72 -19.20 1.79
C ALA A 736 -8.40 -18.84 2.51
N PHE A 737 -7.69 -19.82 3.08
CA PHE A 737 -6.43 -19.64 3.82
C PHE A 737 -6.52 -18.76 5.09
N SER A 738 -7.69 -18.68 5.72
CA SER A 738 -7.98 -17.93 6.95
C SER A 738 -7.90 -18.83 8.19
N SER A 739 -6.70 -19.01 8.76
CA SER A 739 -6.46 -19.99 9.83
C SER A 739 -7.14 -19.61 11.14
N GLU A 740 -7.13 -18.32 11.48
CA GLU A 740 -7.70 -17.87 12.74
C GLU A 740 -9.23 -17.96 12.75
N GLU A 741 -9.88 -17.58 11.65
CA GLU A 741 -11.33 -17.67 11.50
C GLU A 741 -11.79 -19.13 11.46
N ALA A 742 -11.05 -20.00 10.75
CA ALA A 742 -11.28 -21.44 10.79
C ALA A 742 -11.18 -22.00 12.21
N ALA A 743 -10.14 -21.60 12.96
CA ALA A 743 -9.97 -22.02 14.34
C ALA A 743 -11.05 -21.44 15.27
N ARG A 744 -11.51 -20.20 15.05
CA ARG A 744 -12.60 -19.57 15.81
C ARG A 744 -13.91 -20.31 15.56
N ALA A 745 -14.29 -20.51 14.31
CA ALA A 745 -15.50 -21.24 13.94
C ALA A 745 -15.49 -22.68 14.47
N ALA A 746 -14.37 -23.40 14.31
CA ALA A 746 -14.23 -24.77 14.83
C ALA A 746 -14.34 -24.82 16.37
N ARG A 747 -13.75 -23.86 17.09
CA ARG A 747 -13.89 -23.75 18.56
C ARG A 747 -15.33 -23.45 18.97
N THR A 748 -16.01 -22.52 18.28
CA THR A 748 -17.43 -22.25 18.52
C THR A 748 -18.28 -23.50 18.31
N VAL A 749 -17.98 -24.33 17.31
CA VAL A 749 -18.67 -25.62 17.13
C VAL A 749 -18.42 -26.55 18.33
N LEU A 750 -17.16 -26.68 18.77
CA LEU A 750 -16.79 -27.54 19.89
C LEU A 750 -17.45 -27.13 21.22
N GLU A 751 -17.74 -25.84 21.43
CA GLU A 751 -18.48 -25.37 22.62
C GLU A 751 -19.92 -25.90 22.69
N PHE A 752 -20.52 -26.28 21.56
CA PHE A 752 -21.89 -26.82 21.47
C PHE A 752 -21.93 -28.35 21.29
N LEU A 753 -20.77 -28.99 21.12
CA LEU A 753 -20.62 -30.44 21.01
C LEU A 753 -20.11 -31.01 22.34
N ASP A 754 -20.92 -30.87 23.39
CA ASP A 754 -20.63 -31.40 24.73
C ASP A 754 -21.42 -32.70 25.01
N GLU A 755 -21.39 -33.19 26.25
CA GLU A 755 -22.11 -34.41 26.66
C GLU A 755 -23.65 -34.29 26.53
N GLU A 756 -24.20 -33.08 26.37
CA GLU A 756 -25.63 -32.81 26.20
C GLU A 756 -26.07 -32.78 24.71
N TRP A 757 -25.13 -32.92 23.76
CA TRP A 757 -25.42 -32.94 22.33
C TRP A 757 -26.16 -34.22 21.88
N GLU A 758 -27.36 -34.07 21.31
CA GLU A 758 -28.20 -35.19 20.84
C GLU A 758 -27.96 -35.60 19.37
N GLY A 759 -27.07 -34.90 18.65
CA GLY A 759 -26.77 -35.16 17.23
C GLY A 759 -25.64 -36.17 17.00
N ASP A 760 -25.06 -36.19 15.80
CA ASP A 760 -23.97 -37.11 15.44
C ASP A 760 -22.67 -36.78 16.22
N PRO A 761 -22.18 -37.69 17.10
CA PRO A 761 -20.94 -37.46 17.84
C PRO A 761 -19.69 -37.37 16.95
N ALA A 762 -19.74 -37.89 15.72
CA ALA A 762 -18.61 -37.80 14.79
C ALA A 762 -18.31 -36.38 14.32
N LEU A 763 -19.25 -35.44 14.49
CA LEU A 763 -19.05 -34.02 14.17
C LEU A 763 -18.02 -33.36 15.08
N GLU A 764 -17.83 -33.84 16.32
CA GLU A 764 -16.76 -33.38 17.21
C GLU A 764 -15.40 -33.70 16.59
N GLY A 765 -15.27 -34.90 16.00
CA GLY A 765 -14.11 -35.30 15.22
C GLY A 765 -13.88 -34.42 13.98
N GLU A 766 -14.93 -33.99 13.27
CA GLU A 766 -14.79 -33.05 12.14
C GLU A 766 -14.28 -31.69 12.58
N ALA A 767 -14.88 -31.12 13.62
CA ALA A 767 -14.47 -29.84 14.16
C ALA A 767 -13.00 -29.86 14.60
N GLN A 768 -12.56 -30.95 15.23
CA GLN A 768 -11.16 -31.15 15.60
C GLN A 768 -10.21 -31.29 14.39
N ILE A 769 -10.62 -31.95 13.29
CA ILE A 769 -9.84 -31.97 12.04
C ILE A 769 -9.67 -30.56 11.48
N LEU A 770 -10.76 -29.80 11.38
CA LEU A 770 -10.73 -28.43 10.86
C LEU A 770 -9.88 -27.51 11.76
N LEU A 771 -9.97 -27.67 13.08
CA LEU A 771 -9.14 -26.97 14.05
C LEU A 771 -7.65 -27.34 13.91
N ALA A 772 -7.34 -28.62 13.68
CA ALA A 772 -5.97 -29.08 13.45
C ALA A 772 -5.39 -28.49 12.16
N GLN A 773 -6.15 -28.50 11.07
CA GLN A 773 -5.76 -27.87 9.80
C GLN A 773 -5.54 -26.37 9.96
N ALA A 774 -6.40 -25.70 10.73
CA ALA A 774 -6.28 -24.28 11.03
C ALA A 774 -4.99 -23.96 11.81
N HIS A 775 -4.70 -24.70 12.88
CA HIS A 775 -3.46 -24.53 13.65
C HIS A 775 -2.21 -24.85 12.81
N ARG A 776 -2.25 -25.90 11.99
CA ARG A 776 -1.15 -26.26 11.10
C ARG A 776 -0.86 -25.14 10.10
N MET A 777 -1.92 -24.54 9.53
CA MET A 777 -1.82 -23.39 8.63
C MET A 777 -1.34 -22.11 9.33
N ALA A 778 -1.61 -21.95 10.63
CA ALA A 778 -1.08 -20.87 11.45
C ALA A 778 0.39 -21.08 11.87
N GLY A 779 0.96 -22.26 11.63
CA GLY A 779 2.31 -22.64 12.07
C GLY A 779 2.40 -23.10 13.53
N ASP A 780 1.26 -23.22 14.22
CA ASP A 780 1.19 -23.78 15.58
C ASP A 780 1.09 -25.31 15.50
N LEU A 781 2.22 -25.95 15.22
CA LEU A 781 2.30 -27.39 14.97
C LEU A 781 1.95 -28.22 16.23
N ASP A 782 2.15 -27.66 17.43
CA ASP A 782 1.81 -28.34 18.68
C ASP A 782 0.30 -28.39 18.91
N ALA A 783 -0.40 -27.26 18.76
CA ALA A 783 -1.85 -27.24 18.86
C ALA A 783 -2.51 -28.06 17.74
N ALA A 784 -1.94 -28.02 16.53
CA ALA A 784 -2.39 -28.82 15.39
C ALA A 784 -2.29 -30.32 15.65
N LEU A 785 -1.17 -30.77 16.22
CA LEU A 785 -0.96 -32.17 16.57
C LEU A 785 -1.96 -32.63 17.63
N ILE A 786 -2.18 -31.83 18.68
CA ILE A 786 -3.14 -32.14 19.76
C ILE A 786 -4.56 -32.31 19.19
N ALA A 787 -5.00 -31.37 18.35
CA ALA A 787 -6.33 -31.41 17.74
C ALA A 787 -6.47 -32.60 16.78
N ALA A 788 -5.45 -32.92 15.96
CA ALA A 788 -5.48 -34.05 15.04
C ALA A 788 -5.54 -35.41 15.77
N GLU A 789 -4.80 -35.57 16.87
CA GLU A 789 -4.86 -36.77 17.71
C GLU A 789 -6.20 -36.89 18.46
N ALA A 790 -6.79 -35.77 18.89
CA ALA A 790 -8.13 -35.75 19.46
C ALA A 790 -9.18 -36.20 18.43
N ALA A 791 -9.14 -35.65 17.21
CA ALA A 791 -10.00 -36.06 16.10
C ALA A 791 -9.91 -37.56 15.81
N GLY A 792 -8.68 -38.08 15.69
CA GLY A 792 -8.44 -39.51 15.45
C GLY A 792 -9.10 -40.39 16.52
N ARG A 793 -8.85 -40.09 17.80
CA ARG A 793 -9.43 -40.85 18.93
C ARG A 793 -10.96 -40.83 18.95
N ILE A 794 -11.57 -39.66 18.70
CA ILE A 794 -13.03 -39.51 18.68
C ILE A 794 -13.61 -40.34 17.53
N LEU A 795 -13.07 -40.19 16.32
CA LEU A 795 -13.58 -40.89 15.14
C LEU A 795 -13.38 -42.41 15.19
N GLU A 796 -12.32 -42.90 15.85
CA GLU A 796 -12.13 -44.32 16.12
C GLU A 796 -13.15 -44.85 17.13
N ARG A 797 -13.42 -44.11 18.21
CA ARG A 797 -14.43 -44.47 19.22
C ARG A 797 -15.81 -44.62 18.58
N GLU A 798 -16.16 -43.71 17.68
CA GLU A 798 -17.43 -43.73 16.94
C GLU A 798 -17.41 -44.64 15.68
N SER A 799 -16.34 -45.42 15.46
CA SER A 799 -16.21 -46.39 14.35
C SER A 799 -16.21 -45.77 12.93
N HIS A 800 -15.84 -44.49 12.77
CA HIS A 800 -15.67 -43.80 11.49
C HIS A 800 -14.24 -43.96 10.93
N TYR A 801 -13.84 -45.20 10.64
CA TYR A 801 -12.44 -45.55 10.35
C TYR A 801 -11.78 -44.78 9.18
N SER A 802 -12.48 -44.54 8.06
CA SER A 802 -11.90 -43.78 6.93
C SER A 802 -11.55 -42.32 7.31
N ARG A 803 -12.41 -41.69 8.12
CA ARG A 803 -12.18 -40.32 8.60
C ARG A 803 -11.15 -40.27 9.73
N ALA A 804 -11.12 -41.30 10.58
CA ALA A 804 -10.08 -41.48 11.58
C ALA A 804 -8.69 -41.60 10.92
N VAL A 805 -8.57 -42.35 9.83
CA VAL A 805 -7.32 -42.45 9.04
C VAL A 805 -6.87 -41.08 8.54
N THR A 806 -7.80 -40.26 8.03
CA THR A 806 -7.49 -38.90 7.57
C THR A 806 -6.95 -38.03 8.73
N ALA A 807 -7.58 -38.08 9.91
CA ALA A 807 -7.14 -37.33 11.08
C ALA A 807 -5.79 -37.79 11.62
N LEU A 808 -5.58 -39.11 11.70
CA LEU A 808 -4.32 -39.69 12.18
C LEU A 808 -3.17 -39.44 11.20
N LEU A 809 -3.45 -39.45 9.88
CA LEU A 809 -2.46 -39.12 8.86
C LEU A 809 -2.03 -37.65 8.97
N LEU A 810 -3.00 -36.75 9.15
CA LEU A 810 -2.75 -35.34 9.46
C LEU A 810 -1.88 -35.19 10.73
N ALA A 811 -2.15 -35.96 11.78
CA ALA A 811 -1.32 -35.96 12.99
C ALA A 811 0.11 -36.44 12.72
N ALA A 812 0.29 -37.53 11.97
CA ALA A 812 1.61 -38.08 11.63
C ALA A 812 2.45 -37.09 10.82
N GLU A 813 1.87 -36.46 9.81
CA GLU A 813 2.53 -35.42 9.02
C GLU A 813 2.88 -34.18 9.85
N THR A 814 1.97 -33.77 10.74
CA THR A 814 2.19 -32.60 11.59
C THR A 814 3.32 -32.86 12.59
N ALA A 815 3.37 -34.05 13.19
CA ALA A 815 4.48 -34.47 14.06
C ALA A 815 5.81 -34.52 13.29
N TRP A 816 5.79 -35.00 12.04
CA TRP A 816 6.97 -35.00 11.17
C TRP A 816 7.47 -33.58 10.89
N GLN A 817 6.56 -32.67 10.52
CA GLN A 817 6.88 -31.25 10.32
C GLN A 817 7.40 -30.59 11.59
N ALA A 818 6.85 -30.95 12.76
CA ALA A 818 7.30 -30.46 14.07
C ALA A 818 8.64 -31.06 14.54
N ARG A 819 9.27 -31.93 13.73
CA ARG A 819 10.52 -32.67 14.07
C ARG A 819 10.39 -33.56 15.31
N LYS A 820 9.18 -34.05 15.59
CA LYS A 820 8.84 -34.95 16.69
C LYS A 820 8.97 -36.41 16.24
N VAL A 821 10.20 -36.90 16.14
CA VAL A 821 10.51 -38.18 15.49
C VAL A 821 9.87 -39.37 16.22
N GLU A 822 9.88 -39.38 17.55
CA GLU A 822 9.25 -40.40 18.38
C GLU A 822 7.72 -40.44 18.20
N GLU A 823 7.05 -39.29 18.28
CA GLU A 823 5.61 -39.20 18.03
C GLU A 823 5.24 -39.58 16.60
N THR A 824 6.03 -39.13 15.61
CA THR A 824 5.81 -39.48 14.19
C THR A 824 5.88 -40.99 14.00
N THR A 825 6.86 -41.65 14.63
CA THR A 825 7.00 -43.12 14.55
C THR A 825 5.77 -43.83 15.11
N ARG A 826 5.30 -43.40 16.28
CA ARG A 826 4.11 -43.95 16.92
C ARG A 826 2.88 -43.77 16.03
N LEU A 827 2.70 -42.57 15.48
CA LEU A 827 1.55 -42.22 14.66
C LEU A 827 1.55 -42.94 13.32
N VAL A 828 2.69 -43.06 12.64
CA VAL A 828 2.81 -43.81 11.38
C VAL A 828 2.37 -45.27 11.56
N GLN A 829 2.82 -45.94 12.62
CA GLN A 829 2.35 -47.31 12.91
C GLN A 829 0.84 -47.37 13.16
N HIS A 830 0.31 -46.36 13.85
CA HIS A 830 -1.12 -46.27 14.14
C HIS A 830 -1.95 -46.07 12.85
N VAL A 831 -1.56 -45.13 12.00
CA VAL A 831 -2.19 -44.85 10.71
C VAL A 831 -2.16 -46.07 9.79
N MET A 832 -1.04 -46.79 9.72
CA MET A 832 -0.94 -48.02 8.90
C MET A 832 -1.96 -49.07 9.35
N GLY A 833 -2.10 -49.28 10.66
CA GLY A 833 -3.09 -50.19 11.23
C GLY A 833 -4.53 -49.75 10.92
N ALA A 834 -4.82 -48.46 11.11
CA ALA A 834 -6.13 -47.88 10.83
C ALA A 834 -6.48 -47.95 9.33
N ALA A 835 -5.54 -47.62 8.43
CA ALA A 835 -5.74 -47.62 6.98
C ALA A 835 -5.98 -49.03 6.44
N ARG A 836 -5.25 -50.04 6.95
CA ARG A 836 -5.50 -51.46 6.63
C ARG A 836 -6.87 -51.92 7.09
N THR A 837 -7.33 -51.47 8.26
CA THR A 837 -8.65 -51.79 8.81
C THR A 837 -9.77 -51.13 8.01
N ALA A 838 -9.56 -49.88 7.57
CA ALA A 838 -10.50 -49.13 6.73
C ALA A 838 -10.51 -49.57 5.25
N GLY A 839 -9.48 -50.29 4.79
CA GLY A 839 -9.28 -50.62 3.37
C GLY A 839 -8.89 -49.42 2.51
N ASP A 840 -8.38 -48.34 3.10
CA ASP A 840 -7.98 -47.10 2.42
C ASP A 840 -6.56 -47.24 1.84
N LYS A 841 -6.50 -47.69 0.58
CA LYS A 841 -5.23 -47.93 -0.11
C LYS A 841 -4.44 -46.65 -0.40
N ASP A 842 -5.11 -45.52 -0.59
CA ASP A 842 -4.46 -44.25 -0.93
C ASP A 842 -3.76 -43.68 0.30
N SER A 843 -4.45 -43.61 1.43
CA SER A 843 -3.86 -43.20 2.71
C SER A 843 -2.78 -44.17 3.19
N LEU A 844 -2.97 -45.49 2.97
CA LEU A 844 -1.95 -46.50 3.29
C LEU A 844 -0.68 -46.29 2.46
N ARG A 845 -0.81 -46.03 1.15
CA ARG A 845 0.34 -45.73 0.29
C ARG A 845 1.06 -44.46 0.75
N HIS A 846 0.31 -43.42 1.10
CA HIS A 846 0.88 -42.15 1.55
C HIS A 846 1.68 -42.30 2.85
N VAL A 847 1.12 -43.02 3.85
CA VAL A 847 1.82 -43.25 5.11
C VAL A 847 3.02 -44.21 4.95
N LEU A 848 2.97 -45.18 4.03
CA LEU A 848 4.09 -46.09 3.75
C LEU A 848 5.33 -45.35 3.24
N SER A 849 5.15 -44.28 2.44
CA SER A 849 6.24 -43.41 2.02
C SER A 849 6.91 -42.70 3.19
N LEU A 850 6.11 -42.19 4.13
CA LEU A 850 6.62 -41.57 5.36
C LEU A 850 7.30 -42.61 6.27
N ALA A 851 6.77 -43.83 6.35
CA ALA A 851 7.35 -44.95 7.09
C ALA A 851 8.71 -45.37 6.52
N ALA A 852 8.84 -45.45 5.19
CA ALA A 852 10.10 -45.73 4.50
C ALA A 852 11.17 -44.66 4.80
N THR A 853 10.76 -43.39 4.79
CA THR A 853 11.63 -42.26 5.13
C THR A 853 12.17 -42.39 6.56
N LEU A 854 11.30 -42.68 7.53
CA LEU A 854 11.70 -42.88 8.93
C LEU A 854 12.62 -44.10 9.12
N ALA A 855 12.35 -45.20 8.42
CA ALA A 855 13.18 -46.40 8.47
C ALA A 855 14.58 -46.13 7.89
N ASN A 856 14.67 -45.42 6.76
CA ASN A 856 15.93 -45.00 6.16
C ASN A 856 16.77 -44.14 7.12
N LEU A 857 16.15 -43.17 7.81
CA LEU A 857 16.84 -42.30 8.77
C LEU A 857 17.36 -43.05 10.01
N ARG A 858 16.82 -44.23 10.29
CA ARG A 858 17.25 -45.09 11.41
C ARG A 858 18.22 -46.20 10.99
N GLY A 859 18.58 -46.27 9.70
CA GLY A 859 19.39 -47.35 9.15
C GLY A 859 18.66 -48.68 9.00
N GLU A 860 17.32 -48.70 9.06
CA GLU A 860 16.47 -49.88 8.86
C GLU A 860 16.14 -50.08 7.37
N TYR A 861 17.15 -50.21 6.51
CA TYR A 861 16.98 -50.15 5.04
C TYR A 861 16.13 -51.27 4.44
N GLU A 862 16.24 -52.50 4.97
CA GLU A 862 15.39 -53.62 4.52
C GLU A 862 13.91 -53.31 4.74
N LYS A 863 13.59 -52.75 5.90
CA LYS A 863 12.23 -52.35 6.27
C LYS A 863 11.73 -51.15 5.46
N ALA A 864 12.63 -50.23 5.11
CA ALA A 864 12.31 -49.12 4.22
C ALA A 864 11.93 -49.61 2.82
N ASN A 865 12.68 -50.59 2.29
CA ASN A 865 12.35 -51.23 1.01
C ASN A 865 11.02 -51.98 1.08
N ASP A 866 10.76 -52.74 2.15
CA ASP A 866 9.48 -53.43 2.35
C ASP A 866 8.29 -52.46 2.27
N TYR A 867 8.41 -51.27 2.90
CA TYR A 867 7.37 -50.24 2.84
C TYR A 867 7.18 -49.64 1.44
N LEU A 868 8.27 -49.41 0.70
CA LEU A 868 8.21 -48.89 -0.67
C LEU A 868 7.60 -49.91 -1.64
N GLU A 869 7.97 -51.19 -1.51
CA GLU A 869 7.39 -52.28 -2.32
C GLU A 869 5.89 -52.46 -2.06
N GLU A 870 5.48 -52.42 -0.78
CA GLU A 870 4.07 -52.44 -0.41
C GLU A 870 3.32 -51.24 -1.03
N GLY A 871 3.90 -50.03 -0.94
CA GLY A 871 3.32 -48.82 -1.52
C GLY A 871 3.19 -48.88 -3.06
N ALA A 872 4.20 -49.42 -3.74
CA ALA A 872 4.19 -49.60 -5.20
C ALA A 872 3.11 -50.59 -5.66
N SER A 873 2.88 -51.65 -4.88
CA SER A 873 1.84 -52.65 -5.18
C SER A 873 0.40 -52.10 -5.08
N LEU A 874 0.22 -50.97 -4.39
CA LEU A 874 -1.07 -50.31 -4.19
C LEU A 874 -1.40 -49.24 -5.24
N ALA A 875 -0.47 -48.89 -6.14
CA ALA A 875 -0.67 -47.83 -7.13
C ALA A 875 -1.71 -48.21 -8.22
N PRO A 876 -2.65 -47.32 -8.58
CA PRO A 876 -3.58 -47.57 -9.68
C PRO A 876 -2.87 -47.56 -11.04
N ALA A 877 -3.34 -48.38 -12.00
CA ALA A 877 -2.90 -48.32 -13.39
C ALA A 877 -3.25 -46.93 -13.98
N THR A 878 -2.24 -46.19 -14.42
CA THR A 878 -2.34 -44.80 -14.86
C THR A 878 -3.33 -44.62 -16.02
N LYS A 879 -4.35 -43.78 -15.83
CA LYS A 879 -5.19 -43.24 -16.91
C LYS A 879 -4.56 -41.96 -17.42
N GLU A 880 -3.91 -42.02 -18.58
CA GLU A 880 -3.60 -40.85 -19.40
C GLU A 880 -4.90 -40.24 -19.90
N THR A 881 -5.38 -39.14 -19.30
CA THR A 881 -6.44 -38.34 -19.93
C THR A 881 -6.42 -36.90 -19.44
N GLU A 882 -5.43 -36.14 -19.91
CA GLU A 882 -5.55 -34.69 -20.06
C GLU A 882 -5.33 -34.34 -21.53
N ARG A 883 -6.19 -33.48 -22.08
CA ARG A 883 -6.27 -33.13 -23.50
C ARG A 883 -4.98 -32.44 -23.97
N GLN A 884 -4.08 -33.20 -24.58
CA GLN A 884 -2.95 -32.65 -25.31
C GLN A 884 -3.46 -31.93 -26.57
N GLN A 885 -3.24 -30.62 -26.65
CA GLN A 885 -3.18 -29.94 -27.94
C GLN A 885 -2.15 -30.68 -28.81
N GLU A 886 -2.44 -30.89 -30.09
CA GLU A 886 -1.52 -31.58 -31.01
C GLU A 886 -0.18 -30.83 -31.05
N ILE A 887 0.84 -31.39 -30.37
CA ILE A 887 2.20 -30.86 -30.40
C ILE A 887 2.74 -31.06 -31.82
N PRO A 888 3.17 -29.99 -32.52
CA PRO A 888 3.77 -30.10 -33.84
C PRO A 888 4.97 -31.04 -33.81
N LYS A 889 5.05 -31.95 -34.79
CA LYS A 889 6.17 -32.90 -34.94
C LYS A 889 7.15 -32.38 -36.00
N GLY A 890 8.42 -32.32 -35.63
CA GLY A 890 9.55 -31.85 -36.43
C GLY A 890 9.93 -30.41 -36.12
N GLY A 891 10.89 -29.89 -36.88
CA GLY A 891 11.29 -28.49 -36.84
C GLY A 891 12.47 -28.20 -35.93
N LYS A 892 12.81 -26.91 -35.87
CA LYS A 892 13.98 -26.37 -35.21
C LYS A 892 13.56 -25.42 -34.10
N LEU A 893 14.12 -25.60 -32.91
CA LEU A 893 13.95 -24.69 -31.79
C LEU A 893 15.20 -23.82 -31.64
N VAL A 894 15.03 -22.50 -31.62
CA VAL A 894 16.12 -21.54 -31.40
C VAL A 894 16.04 -20.98 -29.98
N VAL A 895 17.07 -21.27 -29.19
CA VAL A 895 17.21 -20.86 -27.80
C VAL A 895 18.30 -19.79 -27.67
N ALA A 896 18.02 -18.70 -26.96
CA ALA A 896 18.95 -17.58 -26.79
C ALA A 896 19.47 -17.44 -25.36
N LEU A 897 20.78 -17.23 -25.22
CA LEU A 897 21.52 -17.14 -23.96
C LEU A 897 22.37 -15.87 -23.92
N ALA A 898 22.44 -15.20 -22.76
CA ALA A 898 23.32 -14.06 -22.58
C ALA A 898 24.79 -14.48 -22.38
N THR A 899 25.02 -15.56 -21.65
CA THR A 899 26.35 -16.05 -21.25
C THR A 899 27.01 -16.86 -22.39
N PRO A 900 28.32 -16.67 -22.67
CA PRO A 900 29.06 -17.51 -23.63
C PRO A 900 29.22 -18.95 -23.12
N LEU A 901 29.34 -19.90 -24.05
CA LEU A 901 29.57 -21.31 -23.73
C LEU A 901 31.07 -21.57 -23.53
N GLY A 902 31.43 -22.36 -22.51
CA GLY A 902 32.80 -22.68 -22.13
C GLY A 902 33.29 -24.01 -22.69
N ASP A 903 32.76 -25.12 -22.17
CA ASP A 903 33.21 -26.49 -22.48
C ASP A 903 32.02 -27.40 -22.85
N ILE A 904 32.27 -28.40 -23.71
CA ILE A 904 31.27 -29.41 -24.12
C ILE A 904 31.43 -30.73 -23.37
N ASN A 905 32.46 -30.86 -22.53
CA ASN A 905 32.63 -32.00 -21.66
C ASN A 905 31.83 -31.80 -20.36
N PRO A 906 30.96 -32.76 -19.99
CA PRO A 906 30.09 -32.59 -18.83
C PRO A 906 30.86 -32.34 -17.52
N VAL A 907 32.02 -32.97 -17.34
CA VAL A 907 32.82 -32.82 -16.12
C VAL A 907 33.36 -31.40 -15.90
N ASN A 908 33.50 -30.62 -16.97
CA ASN A 908 34.04 -29.25 -16.94
C ASN A 908 32.95 -28.17 -17.00
N MET A 909 31.67 -28.54 -16.85
CA MET A 909 30.59 -27.57 -16.78
C MET A 909 30.79 -26.62 -15.60
N GLU A 910 30.66 -25.32 -15.84
CA GLU A 910 30.71 -24.29 -14.81
C GLU A 910 29.38 -23.52 -14.74
N LEU A 911 28.65 -23.46 -15.84
CA LEU A 911 27.42 -22.68 -15.99
C LEU A 911 26.18 -23.57 -15.95
N VAL A 912 25.09 -23.07 -15.37
CA VAL A 912 23.77 -23.74 -15.38
C VAL A 912 23.28 -23.93 -16.82
N GLU A 913 23.62 -22.96 -17.67
CA GLU A 913 23.35 -22.95 -19.09
C GLU A 913 23.97 -24.14 -19.83
N GLU A 914 25.20 -24.51 -19.46
CA GLU A 914 25.89 -25.67 -20.02
C GLU A 914 25.21 -26.96 -19.57
N GLN A 915 24.80 -27.04 -18.30
CA GLN A 915 24.06 -28.19 -17.77
C GLN A 915 22.75 -28.41 -18.53
N GLU A 916 21.95 -27.37 -18.77
CA GLU A 916 20.69 -27.48 -19.51
C GLU A 916 20.91 -28.00 -20.95
N ILE A 917 22.00 -27.59 -21.61
CA ILE A 917 22.34 -28.05 -22.96
C ILE A 917 22.84 -29.49 -22.93
N LEU A 918 23.83 -29.78 -22.08
CA LEU A 918 24.54 -31.05 -22.08
C LEU A 918 23.72 -32.18 -21.45
N ALA A 919 22.74 -31.88 -20.58
CA ALA A 919 21.75 -32.85 -20.10
C ALA A 919 20.87 -33.43 -21.23
N ASN A 920 20.76 -32.74 -22.37
CA ASN A 920 20.07 -33.26 -23.55
C ASN A 920 20.94 -34.21 -24.39
N VAL A 921 22.24 -34.29 -24.08
CA VAL A 921 23.25 -35.05 -24.82
C VAL A 921 23.78 -36.22 -23.99
N PHE A 922 24.05 -36.00 -22.71
CA PHE A 922 24.63 -36.96 -21.78
C PHE A 922 23.64 -37.29 -20.66
N GLU A 923 23.64 -38.55 -20.23
CA GLU A 923 22.86 -39.01 -19.08
C GLU A 923 23.81 -39.56 -18.00
N THR A 924 23.36 -39.55 -16.76
CA THR A 924 24.06 -40.06 -15.57
C THR A 924 23.55 -41.45 -15.20
N LEU A 925 24.23 -42.13 -14.27
CA LEU A 925 23.76 -43.43 -13.78
C LEU A 925 22.42 -43.30 -13.04
N LEU A 926 22.24 -42.21 -12.29
CA LEU A 926 21.08 -41.90 -11.45
C LEU A 926 20.59 -40.48 -11.73
N ILE A 927 19.30 -40.23 -11.55
CA ILE A 927 18.71 -38.89 -11.59
C ILE A 927 17.78 -38.69 -10.38
N THR A 928 17.20 -37.51 -10.28
CA THR A 928 16.21 -37.15 -9.26
C THR A 928 14.86 -36.88 -9.91
N ASP A 929 13.76 -37.35 -9.29
CA ASP A 929 12.40 -36.98 -9.71
C ASP A 929 11.99 -35.57 -9.26
N LEU A 930 10.75 -35.16 -9.53
CA LEU A 930 10.25 -33.81 -9.21
C LEU A 930 10.15 -33.58 -7.69
N GLU A 931 10.00 -34.66 -6.92
CA GLU A 931 9.87 -34.67 -5.46
C GLU A 931 11.23 -34.74 -4.76
N GLY A 932 12.34 -34.92 -5.49
CA GLY A 932 13.68 -34.99 -4.91
C GLY A 932 14.16 -36.41 -4.61
N ASN A 933 13.43 -37.45 -5.02
CA ASN A 933 13.81 -38.85 -4.79
C ASN A 933 14.81 -39.33 -5.84
N LEU A 934 15.74 -40.19 -5.43
CA LEU A 934 16.67 -40.84 -6.34
C LEU A 934 15.96 -41.91 -7.18
N ILE A 935 16.14 -41.85 -8.49
CA ILE A 935 15.61 -42.84 -9.43
C ILE A 935 16.70 -43.36 -10.39
N PRO A 936 16.66 -44.65 -10.77
CA PRO A 936 17.60 -45.22 -11.74
C PRO A 936 17.49 -44.58 -13.14
N ALA A 937 18.61 -44.18 -13.73
CA ALA A 937 18.68 -43.65 -15.09
C ALA A 937 19.35 -44.62 -16.07
N LEU A 938 20.66 -44.55 -16.28
CA LEU A 938 21.40 -45.52 -17.11
C LEU A 938 21.58 -46.88 -16.39
N CYS A 939 21.46 -46.90 -15.06
CA CYS A 939 21.33 -48.13 -14.30
C CYS A 939 19.86 -48.55 -14.14
N GLU A 940 19.64 -49.84 -13.90
CA GLU A 940 18.37 -50.42 -13.51
C GLU A 940 18.18 -50.37 -11.99
N LYS A 941 19.27 -50.63 -11.24
CA LYS A 941 19.29 -50.61 -9.78
C LYS A 941 20.70 -50.40 -9.23
N TRP A 942 20.79 -50.06 -7.95
CA TRP A 942 22.04 -49.99 -7.20
C TRP A 942 21.90 -50.68 -5.83
N GLU A 943 23.02 -51.14 -5.28
CA GLU A 943 23.11 -51.81 -3.97
C GLU A 943 24.32 -51.23 -3.22
N VAL A 944 24.15 -50.83 -1.96
CA VAL A 944 25.24 -50.34 -1.11
C VAL A 944 25.65 -51.48 -0.16
N SER A 945 26.95 -51.79 -0.10
CA SER A 945 27.51 -52.82 0.78
C SER A 945 28.67 -52.28 1.61
N ASP A 946 29.22 -53.15 2.47
CA ASP A 946 30.43 -52.89 3.26
C ASP A 946 30.35 -51.57 4.07
N GLU A 947 29.23 -51.39 4.78
CA GLU A 947 28.93 -50.21 5.61
C GLU A 947 28.99 -48.87 4.85
N GLY A 948 28.76 -48.89 3.53
CA GLY A 948 28.77 -47.69 2.69
C GLY A 948 30.12 -47.40 2.02
N THR A 949 31.06 -48.36 2.01
CA THR A 949 32.35 -48.22 1.30
C THR A 949 32.33 -48.81 -0.11
N SER A 950 31.34 -49.63 -0.45
CA SER A 950 31.20 -50.24 -1.77
C SER A 950 29.79 -50.03 -2.31
N VAL A 951 29.67 -49.68 -3.59
CA VAL A 951 28.38 -49.48 -4.26
C VAL A 951 28.36 -50.23 -5.59
N PHE A 952 27.40 -51.14 -5.75
CA PHE A 952 27.20 -51.90 -6.98
C PHE A 952 26.12 -51.26 -7.85
N PHE A 953 26.38 -51.16 -9.15
CA PHE A 953 25.42 -50.69 -10.14
C PHE A 953 25.15 -51.78 -11.18
N THR A 954 23.86 -52.04 -11.44
CA THR A 954 23.41 -52.90 -12.54
C THR A 954 22.93 -52.01 -13.68
N LEU A 955 23.61 -52.04 -14.83
CA LEU A 955 23.31 -51.23 -16.01
C LEU A 955 22.16 -51.80 -16.81
N ARG A 956 21.43 -50.93 -17.51
CA ARG A 956 20.38 -51.35 -18.44
C ARG A 956 20.97 -51.88 -19.75
N GLU A 957 20.53 -53.05 -20.19
CA GLU A 957 21.07 -53.72 -21.38
C GLU A 957 20.69 -53.04 -22.73
N ASN A 958 19.61 -52.25 -22.76
CA ASN A 958 19.13 -51.61 -23.98
C ASN A 958 19.73 -50.21 -24.23
N VAL A 959 20.58 -49.71 -23.33
CA VAL A 959 21.17 -48.38 -23.46
C VAL A 959 22.25 -48.38 -24.53
N ARG A 960 22.18 -47.39 -25.41
CA ARG A 960 23.13 -47.19 -26.51
C ARG A 960 23.64 -45.77 -26.53
N PHE A 961 24.91 -45.63 -26.89
CA PHE A 961 25.48 -44.35 -27.29
C PHE A 961 24.91 -43.90 -28.64
N GLN A 962 25.03 -42.61 -28.95
CA GLN A 962 24.51 -42.03 -30.20
C GLN A 962 25.16 -42.61 -31.48
N ASN A 963 26.26 -43.35 -31.36
CA ASN A 963 26.91 -44.09 -32.45
C ASN A 963 26.50 -45.58 -32.52
N ASP A 964 25.43 -45.96 -31.82
CA ASP A 964 24.86 -47.32 -31.75
C ASP A 964 25.70 -48.36 -30.98
N GLN A 965 26.77 -47.93 -30.30
CA GLN A 965 27.50 -48.80 -29.38
C GLN A 965 26.70 -49.03 -28.08
N ILE A 966 26.72 -50.26 -27.57
CA ILE A 966 26.04 -50.63 -26.32
C ILE A 966 26.79 -50.05 -25.12
N LEU A 967 26.07 -49.53 -24.13
CA LEU A 967 26.65 -49.10 -22.87
C LEU A 967 27.01 -50.32 -22.01
N THR A 968 28.30 -50.49 -21.72
CA THR A 968 28.81 -51.56 -20.84
C THR A 968 29.45 -50.97 -19.58
N ALA A 969 29.63 -51.80 -18.56
CA ALA A 969 30.35 -51.45 -17.34
C ALA A 969 31.79 -50.99 -17.63
N GLN A 970 32.44 -51.58 -18.63
CA GLN A 970 33.75 -51.15 -19.11
C GLN A 970 33.70 -49.74 -19.73
N ALA A 971 32.65 -49.42 -20.49
CA ALA A 971 32.47 -48.08 -21.04
C ALA A 971 32.23 -47.04 -19.93
N VAL A 972 31.46 -47.37 -18.90
CA VAL A 972 31.27 -46.51 -17.72
C VAL A 972 32.58 -46.27 -16.97
N LYS A 973 33.38 -47.33 -16.73
CA LYS A 973 34.71 -47.21 -16.11
C LYS A 973 35.61 -46.26 -16.89
N HIS A 974 35.72 -46.44 -18.21
CA HIS A 974 36.52 -45.56 -19.06
C HIS A 974 35.99 -44.12 -19.11
N ALA A 975 34.68 -43.93 -19.09
CA ALA A 975 34.08 -42.60 -19.00
C ALA A 975 34.52 -41.87 -17.72
N PHE A 976 34.44 -42.54 -16.57
CA PHE A 976 34.86 -41.95 -15.29
C PHE A 976 36.37 -41.71 -15.22
N GLU A 977 37.21 -42.65 -15.66
CA GLU A 977 38.66 -42.48 -15.75
C GLU A 977 39.03 -41.26 -16.60
N ARG A 978 38.38 -41.11 -17.75
CA ARG A 978 38.60 -39.94 -18.61
C ARG A 978 38.13 -38.66 -17.95
N SER A 979 36.92 -38.64 -17.40
CA SER A 979 36.37 -37.46 -16.71
C SER A 979 37.31 -37.01 -15.59
N ILE A 980 37.84 -37.94 -14.79
CA ILE A 980 38.83 -37.65 -13.74
C ILE A 980 40.10 -37.02 -14.31
N ARG A 981 40.58 -37.48 -15.48
CA ARG A 981 41.79 -36.93 -16.12
C ARG A 981 41.61 -35.56 -16.75
N VAL A 982 40.44 -35.25 -17.28
CA VAL A 982 40.18 -33.98 -17.98
C VAL A 982 39.49 -32.94 -17.11
N ALA A 983 39.03 -33.33 -15.92
CA ALA A 983 38.41 -32.45 -14.93
C ALA A 983 39.37 -31.32 -14.54
N ARG A 984 38.92 -30.08 -14.68
CA ARG A 984 39.59 -28.92 -14.05
C ARG A 984 39.51 -28.99 -12.53
N GLU A 985 38.34 -29.39 -12.04
CA GLU A 985 38.05 -29.67 -10.64
C GLU A 985 37.21 -30.94 -10.56
N LEU A 986 37.61 -31.86 -9.68
CA LEU A 986 36.95 -33.16 -9.54
C LEU A 986 35.59 -33.00 -8.86
N PRO A 987 34.48 -33.40 -9.51
CA PRO A 987 33.16 -33.37 -8.86
C PRO A 987 33.13 -34.36 -7.68
N PRO A 988 32.35 -34.08 -6.62
CA PRO A 988 32.34 -34.90 -5.39
C PRO A 988 32.09 -36.40 -5.63
N GLY A 989 31.20 -36.74 -6.57
CA GLY A 989 30.90 -38.14 -6.91
C GLY A 989 32.09 -38.89 -7.56
N LEU A 990 32.99 -38.19 -8.25
CA LEU A 990 34.22 -38.80 -8.79
C LEU A 990 35.37 -38.73 -7.78
N ALA A 991 35.45 -37.66 -6.98
CA ALA A 991 36.47 -37.47 -5.96
C ALA A 991 36.39 -38.52 -4.83
N ALA A 992 35.17 -38.98 -4.49
CA ALA A 992 34.95 -39.98 -3.46
C ALA A 992 35.43 -41.40 -3.86
N ILE A 993 35.71 -41.65 -5.14
CA ILE A 993 36.17 -42.94 -5.62
C ILE A 993 37.61 -43.20 -5.15
N ARG A 994 37.85 -44.38 -4.60
CA ARG A 994 39.16 -44.79 -4.11
C ARG A 994 40.22 -44.71 -5.21
N GLY A 995 41.28 -43.96 -4.96
CA GLY A 995 42.39 -43.78 -5.89
C GLY A 995 42.20 -42.67 -6.93
N ALA A 996 41.06 -41.96 -6.94
CA ALA A 996 40.77 -40.94 -7.96
C ALA A 996 41.74 -39.75 -7.90
N ALA A 997 42.07 -39.29 -6.69
CA ALA A 997 43.01 -38.18 -6.49
C ALA A 997 44.43 -38.54 -6.97
N GLU A 998 44.91 -39.76 -6.73
CA GLU A 998 46.19 -40.25 -7.22
C GLU A 998 46.20 -40.41 -8.74
N PHE A 999 45.10 -40.93 -9.31
CA PHE A 999 44.96 -41.16 -10.74
C PHE A 999 45.04 -39.87 -11.57
N THR A 1000 44.62 -38.73 -11.03
CA THR A 1000 44.81 -37.43 -11.72
C THR A 1000 46.27 -37.06 -11.94
N LYS A 1001 47.18 -37.55 -11.07
CA LYS A 1001 48.61 -37.21 -11.07
C LYS A 1001 49.48 -38.32 -11.65
N SER A 1002 48.95 -39.53 -11.82
CA SER A 1002 49.69 -40.69 -12.32
C SER A 1002 49.50 -40.90 -13.82
N ASN A 1003 50.41 -41.67 -14.43
CA ASN A 1003 50.25 -42.15 -15.81
C ASN A 1003 49.57 -43.53 -15.87
N ASP A 1004 48.99 -44.00 -14.77
CA ASP A 1004 48.38 -45.32 -14.69
C ASP A 1004 47.19 -45.42 -15.64
N LYS A 1005 47.04 -46.55 -16.31
CA LYS A 1005 46.00 -46.71 -17.34
C LYS A 1005 44.60 -46.97 -16.78
N GLU A 1006 44.51 -47.42 -15.53
CA GLU A 1006 43.23 -47.79 -14.91
C GLU A 1006 43.10 -47.27 -13.48
N LEU A 1007 41.88 -46.92 -13.11
CA LEU A 1007 41.51 -46.51 -11.76
C LEU A 1007 41.13 -47.71 -10.90
N ALA A 1008 41.81 -47.89 -9.76
CA ALA A 1008 41.61 -49.04 -8.88
C ALA A 1008 40.23 -49.10 -8.22
N GLY A 1009 39.61 -47.94 -7.93
CA GLY A 1009 38.32 -47.87 -7.25
C GLY A 1009 37.09 -48.19 -8.10
N ILE A 1010 37.26 -48.57 -9.38
CA ILE A 1010 36.16 -49.01 -10.25
C ILE A 1010 36.45 -50.41 -10.78
N LEU A 1011 35.65 -51.38 -10.36
CA LEU A 1011 35.79 -52.78 -10.73
C LEU A 1011 34.63 -53.20 -11.64
N VAL A 1012 34.97 -53.81 -12.78
CA VAL A 1012 33.99 -54.37 -13.71
C VAL A 1012 33.72 -55.81 -13.30
N VAL A 1013 32.49 -56.09 -12.83
CA VAL A 1013 32.05 -57.41 -12.37
C VAL A 1013 31.51 -58.25 -13.53
N SER A 1014 30.76 -57.61 -14.45
CA SER A 1014 30.30 -58.18 -15.71
C SER A 1014 30.05 -57.07 -16.73
N ASP A 1015 29.63 -57.40 -17.96
CA ASP A 1015 29.32 -56.41 -19.01
C ASP A 1015 28.29 -55.35 -18.57
N TYR A 1016 27.42 -55.68 -17.60
CA TYR A 1016 26.37 -54.80 -17.10
C TYR A 1016 26.44 -54.59 -15.58
N LYS A 1017 27.49 -55.02 -14.89
CA LYS A 1017 27.64 -54.81 -13.45
C LYS A 1017 29.00 -54.22 -13.13
N LEU A 1018 29.01 -53.09 -12.44
CA LEU A 1018 30.23 -52.48 -11.90
C LEU A 1018 30.10 -52.26 -10.39
N GLU A 1019 31.25 -52.29 -9.73
CA GLU A 1019 31.42 -51.94 -8.32
C GLU A 1019 32.27 -50.67 -8.24
N ILE A 1020 31.83 -49.72 -7.44
CA ILE A 1020 32.58 -48.51 -7.10
C ILE A 1020 32.98 -48.61 -5.63
N GLN A 1021 34.28 -48.59 -5.38
CA GLN A 1021 34.87 -48.57 -4.05
C GLN A 1021 35.21 -47.13 -3.66
N LEU A 1022 34.76 -46.73 -2.48
CA LEU A 1022 34.91 -45.37 -1.96
C LEU A 1022 36.14 -45.25 -1.05
N LEU A 1023 36.66 -44.02 -0.93
CA LEU A 1023 37.76 -43.71 -0.03
C LEU A 1023 37.33 -43.84 1.45
N ASP A 1024 36.15 -43.32 1.76
CA ASP A 1024 35.53 -43.31 3.09
C ASP A 1024 34.07 -43.81 2.99
N PRO A 1025 33.48 -44.38 4.06
CA PRO A 1025 32.07 -44.78 4.07
C PRO A 1025 31.15 -43.57 3.80
N LEU A 1026 30.34 -43.65 2.74
CA LEU A 1026 29.48 -42.54 2.31
C LEU A 1026 28.14 -43.02 1.77
N SER A 1027 27.15 -43.17 2.65
CA SER A 1027 25.81 -43.66 2.29
C SER A 1027 25.06 -42.78 1.27
N ILE A 1028 25.40 -41.50 1.18
CA ILE A 1028 24.81 -40.55 0.22
C ILE A 1028 25.47 -40.58 -1.17
N TYR A 1029 26.46 -41.47 -1.39
CA TYR A 1029 27.20 -41.54 -2.66
C TYR A 1029 26.31 -41.64 -3.91
N PRO A 1030 25.23 -42.45 -3.94
CA PRO A 1030 24.29 -42.47 -5.06
C PRO A 1030 23.73 -41.09 -5.42
N SER A 1031 23.43 -40.24 -4.42
CA SER A 1031 22.96 -38.87 -4.66
C SER A 1031 23.99 -38.01 -5.37
N LEU A 1032 25.29 -38.21 -5.12
CA LEU A 1032 26.36 -37.45 -5.76
C LEU A 1032 26.51 -37.78 -7.26
N LEU A 1033 26.00 -38.93 -7.71
CA LEU A 1033 25.99 -39.33 -9.12
C LEU A 1033 24.78 -38.77 -9.89
N THR A 1034 23.91 -38.01 -9.25
CA THR A 1034 22.85 -37.24 -9.93
C THR A 1034 23.37 -35.93 -10.52
N ASP A 1035 24.58 -35.50 -10.11
CA ASP A 1035 25.27 -34.36 -10.71
C ASP A 1035 25.61 -34.66 -12.18
N TYR A 1036 25.14 -33.82 -13.09
CA TYR A 1036 25.38 -33.97 -14.52
C TYR A 1036 26.87 -33.91 -14.90
N LYS A 1037 27.76 -33.40 -14.03
CA LYS A 1037 29.21 -33.52 -14.20
C LYS A 1037 29.71 -34.97 -14.23
N THR A 1038 28.91 -35.90 -13.73
CA THR A 1038 29.16 -37.35 -13.78
C THR A 1038 28.58 -38.02 -15.03
N GLY A 1039 28.11 -37.24 -16.02
CA GLY A 1039 27.54 -37.75 -17.26
C GLY A 1039 28.47 -38.71 -18.00
N ILE A 1040 27.90 -39.80 -18.52
CA ILE A 1040 28.66 -40.85 -19.21
C ILE A 1040 28.96 -40.42 -20.63
N THR A 1041 30.26 -40.40 -20.98
CA THR A 1041 30.74 -40.02 -22.30
C THR A 1041 31.52 -41.14 -22.96
N LEU A 1042 31.39 -41.25 -24.28
CA LEU A 1042 32.20 -42.09 -25.13
C LEU A 1042 33.01 -41.18 -26.07
N ASN A 1043 34.29 -41.49 -26.24
CA ASN A 1043 35.15 -40.83 -27.21
C ASN A 1043 35.90 -41.89 -28.01
N VAL A 1044 36.09 -41.65 -29.31
CA VAL A 1044 36.73 -42.62 -30.21
C VAL A 1044 38.25 -42.56 -30.05
N ASP A 1045 38.89 -43.72 -29.88
CA ASP A 1045 40.35 -43.82 -29.73
C ASP A 1045 41.10 -43.19 -30.91
N GLY A 1046 42.08 -42.32 -30.60
CA GLY A 1046 42.93 -41.64 -31.59
C GLY A 1046 42.49 -40.23 -31.99
N GLU A 1047 41.35 -39.75 -31.48
CA GLU A 1047 40.90 -38.37 -31.71
C GLU A 1047 41.59 -37.36 -30.78
N LYS A 1048 41.78 -36.13 -31.27
CA LYS A 1048 42.32 -35.01 -30.48
C LYS A 1048 41.40 -34.71 -29.29
N THR A 1049 41.96 -34.12 -28.24
CA THR A 1049 41.21 -33.65 -27.05
C THR A 1049 40.04 -32.70 -27.37
N ASP A 1050 39.98 -32.14 -28.58
CA ASP A 1050 38.93 -31.24 -29.05
C ASP A 1050 37.80 -31.94 -29.83
N SER A 1051 37.73 -33.28 -29.87
CA SER A 1051 36.61 -33.97 -30.52
C SER A 1051 35.32 -33.91 -29.70
N ILE A 1052 34.19 -33.91 -30.40
CA ILE A 1052 32.86 -33.79 -29.79
C ILE A 1052 32.52 -35.11 -29.07
N PRO A 1053 32.29 -35.08 -27.74
CA PRO A 1053 31.99 -36.30 -26.99
C PRO A 1053 30.63 -36.89 -27.39
N ILE A 1054 30.57 -38.22 -27.42
CA ILE A 1054 29.37 -39.00 -27.76
C ILE A 1054 28.65 -39.36 -26.46
N GLY A 1055 27.36 -39.05 -26.38
CA GLY A 1055 26.53 -39.35 -25.22
C GLY A 1055 25.48 -40.43 -25.49
N THR A 1056 24.54 -40.59 -24.54
CA THR A 1056 23.42 -41.54 -24.63
C THR A 1056 22.06 -40.85 -24.79
N GLY A 1057 22.03 -39.51 -24.69
CA GLY A 1057 20.82 -38.70 -24.62
C GLY A 1057 20.02 -38.59 -25.93
N PRO A 1058 18.87 -37.89 -25.88
CA PRO A 1058 17.93 -37.73 -26.99
C PRO A 1058 18.45 -36.87 -28.14
N PHE A 1059 19.50 -36.07 -27.93
CA PHE A 1059 20.17 -35.29 -28.96
C PHE A 1059 21.66 -35.55 -28.98
N ARG A 1060 22.30 -35.29 -30.13
CA ARG A 1060 23.76 -35.30 -30.30
C ARG A 1060 24.25 -33.91 -30.70
N ILE A 1061 25.47 -33.55 -30.32
CA ILE A 1061 26.07 -32.27 -30.73
C ILE A 1061 26.48 -32.39 -32.21
N ALA A 1062 25.88 -31.57 -33.07
CA ALA A 1062 26.20 -31.50 -34.49
C ALA A 1062 27.30 -30.49 -34.80
N SER A 1063 27.31 -29.36 -34.10
CA SER A 1063 28.38 -28.35 -34.18
C SER A 1063 28.47 -27.53 -32.90
N TYR A 1064 29.68 -27.05 -32.60
CA TYR A 1064 29.97 -26.25 -31.41
C TYR A 1064 30.94 -25.11 -31.71
N SER A 1065 30.68 -23.95 -31.10
CA SER A 1065 31.54 -22.78 -30.99
C SER A 1065 31.13 -22.00 -29.72
N ALA A 1066 31.99 -21.08 -29.25
CA ALA A 1066 31.72 -20.30 -28.04
C ALA A 1066 30.39 -19.50 -28.06
N ASP A 1067 29.92 -19.13 -29.26
CA ASP A 1067 28.72 -18.32 -29.46
C ASP A 1067 27.51 -19.15 -29.95
N ARG A 1068 27.70 -20.45 -30.24
CA ARG A 1068 26.66 -21.28 -30.86
C ARG A 1068 26.90 -22.77 -30.69
N ILE A 1069 25.88 -23.51 -30.27
CA ILE A 1069 25.86 -24.98 -30.30
C ILE A 1069 24.56 -25.48 -30.94
N VAL A 1070 24.69 -26.48 -31.81
CA VAL A 1070 23.56 -27.08 -32.54
C VAL A 1070 23.45 -28.54 -32.14
N LEU A 1071 22.27 -28.93 -31.66
CA LEU A 1071 21.93 -30.29 -31.30
C LEU A 1071 21.00 -30.89 -32.34
N GLU A 1072 21.31 -32.10 -32.81
CA GLU A 1072 20.48 -32.87 -33.74
C GLU A 1072 19.83 -34.06 -33.03
N ARG A 1073 18.61 -34.42 -33.45
CA ARG A 1073 17.89 -35.57 -32.89
C ARG A 1073 18.70 -36.87 -32.99
N ASN A 1074 18.83 -37.59 -31.87
CA ASN A 1074 19.33 -38.96 -31.84
C ASN A 1074 18.21 -39.94 -32.24
N LYS A 1075 18.28 -40.46 -33.48
CA LYS A 1075 17.29 -41.41 -34.00
C LYS A 1075 17.32 -42.78 -33.32
N ALA A 1076 18.42 -43.10 -32.63
CA ALA A 1076 18.63 -44.36 -31.93
C ALA A 1076 18.48 -44.21 -30.40
N TYR A 1077 17.77 -43.18 -29.93
CA TYR A 1077 17.61 -42.96 -28.49
C TYR A 1077 16.90 -44.14 -27.82
N TRP A 1078 17.50 -44.64 -26.75
CA TRP A 1078 17.16 -45.93 -26.15
C TRP A 1078 15.80 -45.96 -25.42
N LYS A 1079 15.27 -44.79 -25.00
CA LYS A 1079 13.91 -44.66 -24.42
C LYS A 1079 12.80 -44.54 -25.48
N GLY A 1080 13.11 -44.70 -26.78
CA GLY A 1080 12.16 -44.54 -27.88
C GLY A 1080 12.16 -43.13 -28.49
N PRO A 1081 11.19 -42.78 -29.35
CA PRO A 1081 11.13 -41.48 -30.03
C PRO A 1081 10.77 -40.36 -29.02
N ALA A 1082 11.77 -39.91 -28.26
CA ALA A 1082 11.59 -38.97 -27.16
C ALA A 1082 11.54 -37.49 -27.57
N ALA A 1083 11.89 -37.16 -28.81
CA ALA A 1083 11.94 -35.78 -29.28
C ALA A 1083 11.00 -35.57 -30.45
N PHE A 1084 10.04 -34.65 -30.28
CA PHE A 1084 9.25 -34.13 -31.39
C PHE A 1084 10.08 -33.16 -32.26
N LEU A 1085 11.26 -32.68 -31.82
CA LEU A 1085 12.11 -31.71 -32.53
C LEU A 1085 13.23 -32.35 -33.35
N ASP A 1086 13.53 -31.81 -34.53
CA ASP A 1086 14.63 -32.27 -35.40
C ASP A 1086 15.98 -31.69 -34.96
N GLU A 1087 15.96 -30.42 -34.55
CA GLU A 1087 17.16 -29.65 -34.21
C GLU A 1087 16.87 -28.66 -33.07
N VAL A 1088 17.86 -28.44 -32.19
CA VAL A 1088 17.84 -27.35 -31.21
C VAL A 1088 19.12 -26.53 -31.40
N GLU A 1089 18.96 -25.24 -31.70
CA GLU A 1089 20.08 -24.30 -31.83
C GLU A 1089 20.12 -23.39 -30.60
N PHE A 1090 21.22 -23.41 -29.85
CA PHE A 1090 21.49 -22.45 -28.80
C PHE A 1090 22.43 -21.36 -29.33
N ARG A 1091 22.01 -20.10 -29.23
CA ARG A 1091 22.80 -18.90 -29.56
C ARG A 1091 23.20 -18.19 -28.27
N ALA A 1092 24.49 -18.00 -28.07
CA ALA A 1092 25.07 -17.40 -26.88
C ALA A 1092 25.62 -15.98 -27.17
N ARG A 1093 26.07 -15.29 -26.11
CA ARG A 1093 26.64 -13.93 -26.18
C ARG A 1093 25.67 -12.88 -26.77
N LEU A 1094 24.37 -13.05 -26.55
CA LEU A 1094 23.37 -12.09 -26.98
C LEU A 1094 23.12 -11.05 -25.87
N SER A 1095 22.94 -9.78 -26.23
CA SER A 1095 22.48 -8.78 -25.25
C SER A 1095 21.00 -8.98 -24.94
N ALA A 1096 20.54 -8.56 -23.77
CA ALA A 1096 19.10 -8.60 -23.42
C ALA A 1096 18.23 -7.92 -24.48
N SER A 1097 18.74 -6.86 -25.13
CA SER A 1097 18.04 -6.16 -26.21
C SER A 1097 17.97 -6.99 -27.49
N ASP A 1098 19.05 -7.69 -27.87
CA ASP A 1098 19.05 -8.59 -29.03
C ASP A 1098 18.12 -9.78 -28.83
N ILE A 1099 18.10 -10.31 -27.61
CA ILE A 1099 17.18 -11.38 -27.19
C ILE A 1099 15.73 -10.92 -27.33
N ALA A 1100 15.39 -9.74 -26.77
CA ALA A 1100 14.06 -9.16 -26.86
C ALA A 1100 13.65 -8.87 -28.32
N SER A 1101 14.56 -8.33 -29.13
CA SER A 1101 14.34 -8.12 -30.57
C SER A 1101 14.10 -9.44 -31.33
N GLY A 1102 14.87 -10.47 -30.99
CA GLY A 1102 14.74 -11.79 -31.61
C GLY A 1102 13.42 -12.48 -31.29
N LEU A 1103 12.94 -12.37 -30.04
CA LEU A 1103 11.59 -12.81 -29.66
C LEU A 1103 10.50 -12.05 -30.40
N ARG A 1104 10.57 -10.70 -30.46
CA ARG A 1104 9.57 -9.87 -31.17
C ARG A 1104 9.49 -10.21 -32.67
N SER A 1105 10.62 -10.55 -33.27
CA SER A 1105 10.73 -10.91 -34.69
C SER A 1105 10.44 -12.38 -35.00
N GLY A 1106 10.36 -13.24 -33.98
CA GLY A 1106 10.22 -14.70 -34.15
C GLY A 1106 11.50 -15.39 -34.66
N SER A 1107 12.67 -14.75 -34.52
CA SER A 1107 13.96 -15.36 -34.86
C SER A 1107 14.59 -16.12 -33.68
N ILE A 1108 13.99 -15.99 -32.49
CA ILE A 1108 14.26 -16.72 -31.26
C ILE A 1108 12.92 -17.26 -30.78
N ASP A 1109 12.87 -18.56 -30.45
CA ASP A 1109 11.66 -19.23 -29.99
C ASP A 1109 11.60 -19.31 -28.46
N LEU A 1110 12.77 -19.47 -27.83
CA LEU A 1110 12.92 -19.56 -26.38
C LEU A 1110 14.09 -18.68 -25.93
N ALA A 1111 13.91 -17.93 -24.85
CA ALA A 1111 14.93 -17.04 -24.34
C ALA A 1111 14.90 -16.94 -22.82
N ARG A 1112 16.07 -16.65 -22.25
CA ARG A 1112 16.24 -16.19 -20.87
C ARG A 1112 16.89 -14.79 -20.88
N ASP A 1113 17.04 -14.21 -19.69
CA ASP A 1113 17.84 -12.99 -19.46
C ASP A 1113 17.31 -11.72 -20.13
N LEU A 1114 15.98 -11.58 -20.20
CA LEU A 1114 15.32 -10.32 -20.59
C LEU A 1114 15.51 -9.25 -19.53
N SER A 1115 15.57 -7.99 -19.95
CA SER A 1115 15.54 -6.86 -19.02
C SER A 1115 14.18 -6.82 -18.30
N PRO A 1116 14.11 -6.30 -17.05
CA PRO A 1116 12.83 -6.16 -16.34
C PRO A 1116 11.79 -5.36 -17.14
N GLN A 1117 12.23 -4.36 -17.91
CA GLN A 1117 11.36 -3.53 -18.74
C GLN A 1117 10.81 -4.30 -19.95
N ASP A 1118 11.65 -5.03 -20.67
CA ASP A 1118 11.21 -5.87 -21.80
C ASP A 1118 10.26 -6.96 -21.32
N LEU A 1119 10.54 -7.55 -20.16
CA LEU A 1119 9.73 -8.60 -19.58
C LEU A 1119 8.33 -8.10 -19.18
N GLU A 1120 8.23 -6.90 -18.61
CA GLU A 1120 6.94 -6.23 -18.40
C GLU A 1120 6.19 -5.93 -19.70
N GLU A 1121 6.91 -5.60 -20.78
CA GLU A 1121 6.32 -5.34 -22.09
C GLU A 1121 5.76 -6.64 -22.72
N PHE A 1122 6.51 -7.74 -22.69
CA PHE A 1122 6.06 -9.05 -23.17
C PHE A 1122 4.87 -9.60 -22.39
N LEU A 1123 4.80 -9.36 -21.07
CA LEU A 1123 3.63 -9.70 -20.25
C LEU A 1123 2.36 -8.96 -20.66
N ARG A 1124 2.51 -7.78 -21.30
CA ARG A 1124 1.39 -6.99 -21.83
C ARG A 1124 1.00 -7.40 -23.26
N ASP A 1125 1.88 -8.12 -23.98
CA ASP A 1125 1.63 -8.56 -25.35
C ASP A 1125 0.88 -9.91 -25.38
N PRO A 1126 -0.35 -9.96 -25.93
CA PRO A 1126 -1.17 -11.17 -25.97
C PRO A 1126 -0.51 -12.37 -26.66
N ARG A 1127 0.44 -12.14 -27.57
CA ARG A 1127 1.14 -13.21 -28.32
C ARG A 1127 2.03 -14.08 -27.43
N PHE A 1128 2.60 -13.49 -26.38
CA PHE A 1128 3.59 -14.13 -25.51
C PHE A 1128 3.00 -14.55 -24.15
N ARG A 1129 1.88 -13.94 -23.76
CA ARG A 1129 1.23 -14.14 -22.46
C ARG A 1129 0.89 -15.59 -22.10
N GLY A 1130 0.56 -16.43 -23.08
CA GLY A 1130 0.23 -17.85 -22.85
C GLY A 1130 1.45 -18.78 -22.74
N GLY A 1131 2.61 -18.39 -23.26
CA GLY A 1131 3.85 -19.19 -23.24
C GLY A 1131 4.87 -18.76 -22.19
N PHE A 1132 4.56 -17.70 -21.42
CA PHE A 1132 5.46 -17.17 -20.40
C PHE A 1132 5.35 -17.99 -19.11
N VAL A 1133 6.49 -18.54 -18.66
CA VAL A 1133 6.60 -19.36 -17.45
C VAL A 1133 7.54 -18.67 -16.46
N GLU A 1134 7.02 -18.26 -15.30
CA GLU A 1134 7.84 -17.81 -14.16
C GLU A 1134 8.11 -19.02 -13.25
N SER A 1135 9.38 -19.39 -13.07
CA SER A 1135 9.78 -20.46 -12.14
C SER A 1135 10.74 -19.89 -11.10
N PRO A 1136 10.43 -19.97 -9.79
CA PRO A 1136 11.37 -19.59 -8.76
C PRO A 1136 12.62 -20.49 -8.84
N ARG A 1137 13.80 -19.87 -8.82
CA ARG A 1137 15.09 -20.58 -8.79
C ARG A 1137 15.63 -20.54 -7.36
N LYS A 1138 16.11 -21.69 -6.85
CA LYS A 1138 16.76 -21.80 -5.54
C LYS A 1138 18.23 -21.34 -5.61
N ASN A 1139 18.45 -20.11 -6.08
CA ASN A 1139 19.79 -19.53 -6.26
C ASN A 1139 19.93 -18.25 -5.41
N THR A 1140 21.14 -18.02 -4.87
CA THR A 1140 21.46 -16.82 -4.10
C THR A 1140 22.52 -16.00 -4.83
N TYR A 1141 22.26 -14.71 -5.05
CA TYR A 1141 23.27 -13.76 -5.52
C TYR A 1141 23.98 -13.14 -4.32
N PHE A 1142 25.32 -13.15 -4.33
CA PHE A 1142 26.13 -12.65 -3.22
C PHE A 1142 27.39 -11.94 -3.71
N LEU A 1143 27.98 -11.12 -2.84
CA LEU A 1143 29.27 -10.48 -3.07
C LEU A 1143 30.38 -11.30 -2.44
N ILE A 1144 31.40 -11.64 -3.23
CA ILE A 1144 32.60 -12.35 -2.75
C ILE A 1144 33.68 -11.33 -2.41
N PHE A 1145 34.17 -11.38 -1.17
CA PHE A 1145 35.40 -10.67 -0.78
C PHE A 1145 36.59 -11.59 -0.98
N ASN A 1146 37.53 -11.20 -1.85
CA ASN A 1146 38.79 -11.93 -1.96
C ASN A 1146 39.66 -11.68 -0.72
N SER A 1147 39.60 -12.61 0.23
CA SER A 1147 40.34 -12.54 1.50
C SER A 1147 41.83 -12.85 1.36
N THR A 1148 42.28 -13.31 0.19
CA THR A 1148 43.67 -13.71 -0.06
C THR A 1148 44.51 -12.60 -0.71
N SER A 1149 43.88 -11.65 -1.41
CA SER A 1149 44.57 -10.54 -2.09
C SER A 1149 43.95 -9.18 -1.75
N GLY A 1150 44.78 -8.24 -1.26
CA GLY A 1150 44.40 -6.84 -0.99
C GLY A 1150 44.23 -6.54 0.50
N SER A 1151 44.90 -5.48 0.98
CA SER A 1151 44.97 -5.11 2.40
C SER A 1151 43.63 -4.74 3.04
N VAL A 1152 42.67 -4.32 2.22
CA VAL A 1152 41.36 -3.82 2.66
C VAL A 1152 40.34 -4.96 2.84
N ALA A 1153 40.33 -5.94 1.92
CA ALA A 1153 39.41 -7.08 1.97
C ALA A 1153 39.82 -8.16 3.00
N GLN A 1154 41.07 -8.16 3.47
CA GLN A 1154 41.55 -9.03 4.56
C GLN A 1154 40.96 -8.65 5.92
N ASN A 1155 40.60 -7.38 6.14
CA ASN A 1155 40.06 -6.91 7.40
C ASN A 1155 38.59 -7.35 7.59
N PRO A 1156 38.27 -8.20 8.59
CA PRO A 1156 36.90 -8.65 8.85
C PRO A 1156 35.94 -7.50 9.18
N ASP A 1157 36.37 -6.49 9.93
CA ASP A 1157 35.54 -5.34 10.31
C ASP A 1157 35.16 -4.51 9.08
N PHE A 1158 36.07 -4.39 8.12
CA PHE A 1158 35.80 -3.70 6.85
C PHE A 1158 34.77 -4.45 6.00
N ARG A 1159 34.89 -5.79 5.90
CA ARG A 1159 33.89 -6.62 5.21
C ARG A 1159 32.52 -6.47 5.87
N LEU A 1160 32.48 -6.48 7.20
CA LEU A 1160 31.25 -6.32 7.97
C LEU A 1160 30.62 -4.93 7.74
N ALA A 1161 31.44 -3.88 7.78
CA ALA A 1161 30.99 -2.52 7.50
C ALA A 1161 30.41 -2.38 6.08
N LEU A 1162 31.07 -2.93 5.06
CA LEU A 1162 30.55 -2.94 3.69
C LEU A 1162 29.24 -3.70 3.55
N SER A 1163 29.11 -4.86 4.20
CA SER A 1163 27.86 -5.62 4.20
C SER A 1163 26.70 -4.86 4.87
N GLY A 1164 26.99 -3.98 5.84
CA GLY A 1164 25.98 -3.13 6.48
C GLY A 1164 25.60 -1.86 5.70
N VAL A 1165 26.41 -1.43 4.74
CA VAL A 1165 26.16 -0.24 3.91
C VAL A 1165 25.22 -0.57 2.74
N VAL A 1166 25.31 -1.79 2.20
CA VAL A 1166 24.44 -2.24 1.10
C VAL A 1166 23.07 -2.59 1.65
N ARG A 1167 22.06 -1.77 1.33
CA ARG A 1167 20.66 -2.12 1.58
C ARG A 1167 20.20 -3.13 0.52
N THR A 1168 20.43 -4.41 0.76
CA THR A 1168 20.09 -5.52 -0.18
C THR A 1168 18.66 -5.42 -0.68
N HIS A 1169 17.73 -5.01 0.19
CA HIS A 1169 16.34 -4.78 -0.18
C HIS A 1169 16.20 -3.71 -1.28
N ASP A 1170 16.79 -2.52 -1.10
CA ASP A 1170 16.70 -1.42 -2.06
C ASP A 1170 17.38 -1.77 -3.40
N LEU A 1171 18.51 -2.48 -3.34
CA LEU A 1171 19.24 -2.93 -4.53
C LEU A 1171 18.42 -3.91 -5.37
N VAL A 1172 17.85 -4.94 -4.74
CA VAL A 1172 17.02 -5.94 -5.43
C VAL A 1172 15.77 -5.28 -6.02
N TRP A 1173 15.11 -4.42 -5.26
CA TRP A 1173 13.91 -3.73 -5.73
C TRP A 1173 14.16 -2.76 -6.89
N GLN A 1174 15.27 -2.02 -6.88
CA GLN A 1174 15.61 -1.10 -7.97
C GLN A 1174 16.10 -1.82 -9.22
N ALA A 1175 16.83 -2.93 -9.08
CA ALA A 1175 17.47 -3.60 -10.21
C ALA A 1175 16.61 -4.71 -10.83
N LEU A 1176 15.97 -5.55 -10.00
CA LEU A 1176 15.26 -6.77 -10.42
C LEU A 1176 13.77 -6.74 -10.07
N GLY A 1177 13.32 -5.80 -9.23
CA GLY A 1177 11.91 -5.64 -8.86
C GLY A 1177 11.33 -6.92 -8.26
N ARG A 1178 10.22 -7.41 -8.84
CA ARG A 1178 9.51 -8.60 -8.37
C ARG A 1178 10.17 -9.94 -8.74
N PHE A 1179 11.21 -9.94 -9.57
CA PHE A 1179 11.82 -11.17 -10.11
C PHE A 1179 12.90 -11.78 -9.20
N ALA A 1180 13.18 -11.16 -8.05
CA ALA A 1180 14.10 -11.67 -7.06
C ALA A 1180 13.68 -11.25 -5.65
N GLN A 1181 14.09 -12.03 -4.64
CA GLN A 1181 13.92 -11.69 -3.24
C GLN A 1181 15.24 -11.24 -2.62
N PRO A 1182 15.23 -10.28 -1.67
CA PRO A 1182 16.43 -9.93 -0.91
C PRO A 1182 16.92 -11.13 -0.10
N ALA A 1183 18.13 -11.59 -0.41
CA ALA A 1183 18.76 -12.68 0.34
C ALA A 1183 19.18 -12.20 1.74
N VAL A 1184 18.79 -12.96 2.76
CA VAL A 1184 19.18 -12.72 4.16
C VAL A 1184 20.35 -13.61 4.60
N CYS A 1185 20.57 -14.72 3.89
CA CYS A 1185 21.70 -15.62 4.08
C CYS A 1185 22.08 -16.29 2.73
N LEU A 1186 23.13 -17.11 2.74
CA LEU A 1186 23.63 -17.77 1.52
C LEU A 1186 22.69 -18.88 1.04
N ILE A 1187 22.05 -19.58 1.97
CA ILE A 1187 21.13 -20.67 1.67
C ILE A 1187 19.77 -20.04 1.31
N PRO A 1188 19.14 -20.37 0.17
CA PRO A 1188 17.84 -19.81 -0.18
C PRO A 1188 16.71 -20.49 0.61
N PRO A 1189 15.56 -19.81 0.82
CA PRO A 1189 14.39 -20.37 1.49
C PRO A 1189 13.91 -21.68 0.81
N GLY A 1190 13.47 -22.65 1.62
CA GLY A 1190 13.01 -23.95 1.10
C GLY A 1190 14.13 -24.93 0.73
N MET A 1191 15.36 -24.70 1.23
CA MET A 1191 16.47 -25.66 1.21
C MET A 1191 16.87 -26.10 2.62
N LEU A 1192 17.36 -27.33 2.72
CA LEU A 1192 17.91 -27.90 3.96
C LEU A 1192 19.03 -27.01 4.49
N GLY A 1193 18.90 -26.55 5.74
CA GLY A 1193 19.86 -25.66 6.41
C GLY A 1193 19.55 -24.15 6.34
N PHE A 1194 18.39 -23.75 5.80
CA PHE A 1194 17.96 -22.35 5.79
C PHE A 1194 17.52 -21.81 7.17
N ASP A 1195 16.86 -22.66 7.97
CA ASP A 1195 16.27 -22.30 9.28
C ASP A 1195 17.30 -21.88 10.34
#